data_AF-A0AA88XLA3-F1
#
_entry.id   AF-A0AA88XLA3-F1
#
_cell.length_a   1.000
_cell.length_b   1.000
_cell.length_c   1.000
_cell.angle_alpha   90.00
_cell.angle_beta   90.00
_cell.angle_gamma   90.00
#
_symmetry.space_group_name_H-M   'P 1'
#
loop_
_entity.id
_entity.type
_entity.pdbx_description
1 polymer ?
#
loop_
_entity_poly.entity_id
_entity_poly.type
_entity_poly.pdbx_seq_one_letter_code
_entity_poly.pdbx_strand_id
1 'polypeptide(L)'
;MFDVILFQADYLQPHLLGVITYFDSNLMNAENPKSLKKLILESLTALIKLMGKKHISRIRQRVYSTLKIGLELKDSDFNDTNCKAWDCFVRSLETPLLGQMMPQIVAALLPLLKDMPKGVADIFNFIILEHRESLAGSLHEVYFLPDIPELAEAHTVLKQCTEQGPSSHCDLKSKLRDAMKGIQHECLDIRLHALSKLRKLLREDKEKFYDYVIGNETADPIVTELVSVLLKGCRETDSRAQCLYAECIGEVGAIDPGRLELMTNNPKEHLAKFQISIEDDSFALGVISEGVKAYLTASEGIVQDCAALALQELLKIYRVPHPQGSNKDPSGKKIWDRLDEQAQQILLPFFQSRYMYKEKSPWDYSKLKKPLYCSEEKYKRYSQWVCKWTGYLSSKVKKEKPGLVFRACEAVVLNNLHMALYIQPFIVFQIVVDNKQEDREEIFSEINEVLNQTVKSDGKSRTGSSNAHHLATQTICTVIDYLVRWRQYKAQNTNPLPSKPREPLYLADAGYKAVDSFLQRVPHYQIANACFKCKAFTRSLMHIELHLQDKKQNLQDHLDFIQRLYRALDEPDGVVGVSAIRQTPQSLMEQILIHDLLFLQRLYQALDEPDGVVGVSAIRQTPQSLMEQILIHGLLLLQRLYQALDEPDGVVGLSAIRQTPQSLMEQILIHDLLLLQRLYQALDEPDGVVGVSAVRQTPQSLMEQILIHESLGQHEDAQSCYEKAIQTEPDEVSYHQGLLYSLMELGQVNKALLHATGAVAKKVDWNPQLYNYMVEAAWKLGRWQELENFAKSDKQSRTWAVGVGKVLMAAKEKKEYVFMQHLQILRQEQMGPLSAASMESGSYLRGYQYIVRLHMINEIEESLRLLLNLQTHTEDGEKLTCATSIEQMIKYWETRIQITQCSFRTEEPVLTLRRALFTLAQKVIDQRLDHEIGHWWLESAKIARE
;
A
#
# COMPACT_ATOMS: atom_id res chain seq x y z
N MET A 1 36.23 47.69 11.39
CA MET A 1 36.47 46.41 10.68
C MET A 1 35.25 45.50 10.74
N PHE A 2 34.63 45.31 11.93
CA PHE A 2 33.34 44.61 12.08
C PHE A 2 32.20 45.20 11.21
N ASP A 3 32.04 46.52 11.18
CA ASP A 3 31.01 47.19 10.36
C ASP A 3 31.21 47.01 8.85
N VAL A 4 32.48 46.88 8.40
CA VAL A 4 32.80 46.67 6.98
C VAL A 4 32.45 45.23 6.56
N ILE A 5 32.70 44.26 7.44
CA ILE A 5 32.36 42.85 7.20
C ILE A 5 30.83 42.66 7.20
N LEU A 6 30.12 43.31 8.13
CA LEU A 6 28.65 43.34 8.16
C LEU A 6 28.08 43.96 6.88
N PHE A 7 28.62 45.09 6.43
CA PHE A 7 28.19 45.75 5.20
C PHE A 7 28.46 44.89 3.94
N GLN A 8 29.60 44.20 3.88
CA GLN A 8 29.92 43.27 2.80
C GLN A 8 28.99 42.05 2.80
N ALA A 9 28.68 41.48 3.96
CA ALA A 9 27.78 40.35 4.08
C ALA A 9 26.33 40.72 3.67
N ASP A 10 25.84 41.88 4.10
CA ASP A 10 24.50 42.37 3.74
C ASP A 10 24.40 42.73 2.24
N TYR A 11 25.49 43.20 1.62
CA TYR A 11 25.55 43.42 0.17
C TYR A 11 25.56 42.10 -0.64
N LEU A 12 26.27 41.08 -0.15
CA LEU A 12 26.39 39.78 -0.81
C LEU A 12 25.15 38.89 -0.61
N GLN A 13 24.41 39.07 0.49
CA GLN A 13 23.21 38.28 0.82
C GLN A 13 22.24 38.09 -0.37
N PRO A 14 21.79 39.13 -1.09
CA PRO A 14 20.84 38.96 -2.20
C PRO A 14 21.43 38.22 -3.42
N HIS A 15 22.75 38.17 -3.57
CA HIS A 15 23.44 37.52 -4.70
C HIS A 15 23.89 36.10 -4.39
N LEU A 16 23.90 35.72 -3.11
CA LEU A 16 24.49 34.49 -2.60
C LEU A 16 23.88 33.23 -3.20
N LEU A 17 22.55 33.16 -3.33
CA LEU A 17 21.87 32.01 -3.95
C LEU A 17 22.32 31.80 -5.40
N GLY A 18 22.53 32.88 -6.15
CA GLY A 18 23.02 32.81 -7.53
C GLY A 18 24.46 32.32 -7.63
N VAL A 19 25.32 32.72 -6.69
CA VAL A 19 26.71 32.23 -6.60
C VAL A 19 26.73 30.72 -6.30
N ILE A 20 25.88 30.25 -5.39
CA ILE A 20 25.79 28.83 -5.05
C ILE A 20 25.28 28.01 -6.25
N THR A 21 24.23 28.44 -6.94
CA THR A 21 23.75 27.78 -8.16
C THR A 21 24.84 27.73 -9.26
N TYR A 22 25.69 28.76 -9.35
CA TYR A 22 26.84 28.75 -10.25
C TYR A 22 27.90 27.72 -9.83
N PHE A 23 28.17 27.59 -8.53
CA PHE A 23 29.06 26.55 -8.01
C PHE A 23 28.52 25.14 -8.28
N ASP A 24 27.25 24.89 -8.01
CA ASP A 24 26.59 23.60 -8.29
C ASP A 24 26.72 23.20 -9.76
N SER A 25 26.41 24.15 -10.67
CA SER A 25 26.50 23.92 -12.12
C SER A 25 27.92 23.50 -12.55
N ASN A 26 28.95 24.09 -11.95
CA ASN A 26 30.34 23.82 -12.31
C ASN A 26 30.91 22.57 -11.61
N LEU A 27 30.46 22.25 -10.40
CA LEU A 27 30.84 21.02 -9.70
C LEU A 27 30.27 19.79 -10.41
N MET A 28 29.02 19.87 -10.88
CA MET A 28 28.33 18.80 -11.61
C MET A 28 28.83 18.60 -13.03
N ASN A 29 29.39 19.63 -13.68
CA ASN A 29 29.88 19.50 -15.05
C ASN A 29 31.10 18.55 -15.10
N ALA A 30 30.99 17.47 -15.87
CA ALA A 30 32.03 16.47 -16.03
C ALA A 30 33.24 16.98 -16.83
N GLU A 31 33.05 17.99 -17.68
CA GLU A 31 34.11 18.55 -18.55
C GLU A 31 35.04 19.50 -17.79
N ASN A 32 34.63 19.95 -16.61
CA ASN A 32 35.41 20.91 -15.83
C ASN A 32 36.64 20.26 -15.18
N PRO A 33 37.81 20.93 -15.20
CA PRO A 33 39.04 20.38 -14.64
C PRO A 33 38.94 20.23 -13.12
N LYS A 34 39.58 19.18 -12.58
CA LYS A 34 39.60 18.87 -11.14
C LYS A 34 40.10 20.04 -10.29
N SER A 35 41.07 20.82 -10.80
CA SER A 35 41.60 22.02 -10.14
C SER A 35 40.53 23.10 -9.94
N LEU A 36 39.64 23.30 -10.91
CA LEU A 36 38.53 24.26 -10.81
C LEU A 36 37.49 23.80 -9.78
N LYS A 37 37.18 22.49 -9.74
CA LYS A 37 36.27 21.93 -8.73
C LYS A 37 36.82 22.10 -7.31
N LYS A 38 38.13 21.90 -7.11
CA LYS A 38 38.80 22.12 -5.82
C LYS A 38 38.74 23.58 -5.40
N LEU A 39 39.05 24.49 -6.32
CA LEU A 39 38.99 25.93 -6.08
C LEU A 39 37.58 26.41 -5.73
N ILE A 40 36.54 25.81 -6.32
CA ILE A 40 35.14 26.10 -5.95
C ILE A 40 34.87 25.73 -4.49
N LEU A 41 35.30 24.55 -4.03
CA LEU A 41 35.09 24.11 -2.64
C LEU A 41 35.85 24.97 -1.62
N GLU A 42 37.08 25.37 -1.96
CA GLU A 42 37.87 26.30 -1.16
C GLU A 42 37.22 27.70 -1.11
N SER A 43 36.71 28.17 -2.25
CA SER A 43 35.99 29.44 -2.36
C SER A 43 34.67 29.43 -1.58
N LEU A 44 33.94 28.32 -1.60
CA LEU A 44 32.74 28.11 -0.80
C LEU A 44 33.05 28.19 0.69
N THR A 45 34.16 27.57 1.13
CA THR A 45 34.61 27.61 2.52
C THR A 45 34.92 29.04 2.97
N ALA A 46 35.62 29.82 2.12
CA ALA A 46 35.91 31.23 2.41
C ALA A 46 34.62 32.07 2.47
N LEU A 47 33.66 31.80 1.58
CA LEU A 47 32.39 32.49 1.52
C LEU A 47 31.52 32.21 2.76
N ILE A 48 31.50 30.96 3.26
CA ILE A 48 30.81 30.60 4.50
C ILE A 48 31.34 31.44 5.67
N LYS A 49 32.67 31.58 5.79
CA LYS A 49 33.32 32.39 6.84
C LYS A 49 32.96 33.87 6.74
N LEU A 50 32.91 34.41 5.52
CA LEU A 50 32.62 35.83 5.28
C LEU A 50 31.16 36.19 5.60
N MET A 51 30.21 35.34 5.22
CA MET A 51 28.77 35.60 5.41
C MET A 51 28.33 35.48 6.89
N GLY A 52 29.04 34.69 7.69
CA GLY A 52 28.76 34.49 9.12
C GLY A 52 27.45 33.74 9.41
N LYS A 53 27.17 33.54 10.71
CA LYS A 53 26.13 32.60 11.17
C LYS A 53 24.71 32.96 10.72
N LYS A 54 24.36 34.25 10.76
CA LYS A 54 23.03 34.76 10.47
C LYS A 54 22.58 34.49 9.04
N HIS A 55 23.46 34.71 8.07
CA HIS A 55 23.12 34.58 6.64
C HIS A 55 23.23 33.14 6.15
N ILE A 56 24.24 32.39 6.61
CA ILE A 56 24.40 30.97 6.27
C ILE A 56 23.25 30.13 6.83
N SER A 57 22.79 30.41 8.05
CA SER A 57 21.64 29.71 8.65
C SER A 57 20.34 29.86 7.85
N ARG A 58 20.14 30.99 7.17
CA ARG A 58 18.97 31.22 6.30
C ARG A 58 18.99 30.39 5.02
N ILE A 59 20.17 30.14 4.46
CA ILE A 59 20.35 29.38 3.22
C ILE A 59 20.95 27.99 3.45
N ARG A 60 20.88 27.49 4.69
CA ARG A 60 21.55 26.27 5.17
C ARG A 60 21.32 25.05 4.27
N GLN A 61 20.10 24.86 3.77
CA GLN A 61 19.75 23.72 2.90
C GLN A 61 20.43 23.79 1.53
N ARG A 62 20.76 24.99 1.04
CA ARG A 62 21.54 25.18 -0.20
C ARG A 62 23.01 24.90 0.00
N VAL A 63 23.59 25.42 1.07
CA VAL A 63 25.00 25.15 1.36
C VAL A 63 25.21 23.64 1.58
N TYR A 64 24.29 22.99 2.30
CA TYR A 64 24.28 21.55 2.51
C TYR A 64 24.23 20.75 1.19
N SER A 65 23.33 21.09 0.26
CA SER A 65 23.24 20.35 -1.01
C SER A 65 24.48 20.51 -1.89
N THR A 66 25.05 21.71 -1.96
CA THR A 66 26.34 21.95 -2.65
C THR A 66 27.48 21.15 -2.05
N LEU A 67 27.58 21.12 -0.71
CA LEU A 67 28.60 20.32 -0.02
C LEU A 67 28.39 18.82 -0.22
N LYS A 68 27.14 18.36 -0.31
CA LYS A 68 26.81 16.97 -0.62
C LYS A 68 27.26 16.59 -2.04
N ILE A 69 27.06 17.45 -3.04
CA ILE A 69 27.61 17.29 -4.39
C ILE A 69 29.14 17.14 -4.34
N GLY A 70 29.80 17.92 -3.48
CA GLY A 70 31.24 17.82 -3.24
C GLY A 70 31.68 16.43 -2.76
N LEU A 71 30.88 15.77 -1.92
CA LEU A 71 31.16 14.41 -1.41
C LEU A 71 30.97 13.30 -2.46
N GLU A 72 30.20 13.55 -3.52
CA GLU A 72 30.02 12.57 -4.61
C GLU A 72 31.26 12.46 -5.52
N LEU A 73 32.19 13.42 -5.42
CA LEU A 73 33.48 13.38 -6.11
C LEU A 73 34.40 12.35 -5.43
N LYS A 74 34.40 11.12 -5.95
CA LYS A 74 35.11 9.94 -5.39
C LYS A 74 36.65 10.03 -5.36
N ASP A 75 37.27 11.14 -5.74
CA ASP A 75 38.73 11.24 -5.70
C ASP A 75 39.21 11.61 -4.29
N SER A 76 40.21 10.89 -3.79
CA SER A 76 40.81 11.09 -2.46
C SER A 76 41.32 12.52 -2.22
N ASP A 77 41.73 13.22 -3.29
CA ASP A 77 42.28 14.57 -3.23
C ASP A 77 41.26 15.63 -2.78
N PHE A 78 39.96 15.35 -2.87
CA PHE A 78 38.88 16.24 -2.42
C PHE A 78 38.45 15.98 -0.98
N ASN A 79 38.76 14.82 -0.40
CA ASN A 79 38.27 14.43 0.94
C ASN A 79 38.69 15.42 2.03
N ASP A 80 39.95 15.89 2.02
CA ASP A 80 40.45 16.90 2.97
C ASP A 80 39.77 18.27 2.78
N THR A 81 39.55 18.67 1.52
CA THR A 81 38.90 19.96 1.21
C THR A 81 37.43 19.94 1.59
N ASN A 82 36.74 18.83 1.31
CA ASN A 82 35.35 18.60 1.72
C ASN A 82 35.22 18.59 3.24
N CYS A 83 36.07 17.85 3.95
CA CYS A 83 36.04 17.80 5.42
C CYS A 83 36.17 19.20 6.04
N LYS A 84 37.10 20.02 5.55
CA LYS A 84 37.26 21.42 5.98
C LYS A 84 36.04 22.29 5.67
N ALA A 85 35.43 22.09 4.49
CA ALA A 85 34.24 22.83 4.10
C ALA A 85 33.02 22.48 4.98
N TRP A 86 32.85 21.19 5.29
CA TRP A 86 31.82 20.68 6.20
C TRP A 86 32.02 21.15 7.64
N ASP A 87 33.24 21.09 8.19
CA ASP A 87 33.56 21.62 9.52
C ASP A 87 33.24 23.12 9.61
N CYS A 88 33.65 23.89 8.60
CA CYS A 88 33.35 25.32 8.51
C CYS A 88 31.85 25.61 8.46
N PHE A 89 31.08 24.81 7.71
CA PHE A 89 29.63 24.95 7.62
C PHE A 89 28.96 24.66 8.97
N VAL A 90 29.28 23.54 9.61
CA VAL A 90 28.72 23.12 10.90
C VAL A 90 28.97 24.18 11.98
N ARG A 91 30.19 24.71 12.07
CA ARG A 91 30.54 25.78 13.03
C ARG A 91 29.85 27.12 12.73
N SER A 92 29.37 27.31 11.51
CA SER A 92 28.68 28.51 11.06
C SER A 92 27.16 28.45 11.20
N LEU A 93 26.59 27.34 11.69
CA LEU A 93 25.16 27.25 11.95
C LEU A 93 24.80 27.79 13.34
N GLU A 94 23.59 28.36 13.47
CA GLU A 94 22.99 28.67 14.77
C GLU A 94 22.56 27.37 15.46
N THR A 95 22.75 27.31 16.79
CA THR A 95 22.53 26.10 17.61
C THR A 95 21.15 25.43 17.43
N PRO A 96 20.00 26.12 17.40
CA PRO A 96 18.70 25.45 17.22
C PRO A 96 18.55 24.82 15.83
N LEU A 97 19.14 25.42 14.80
CA LEU A 97 19.10 24.93 13.42
C LEU A 97 20.09 23.79 13.20
N LEU A 98 21.23 23.82 13.90
CA LEU A 98 22.18 22.72 13.92
C LEU A 98 21.50 21.45 14.45
N GLY A 99 20.66 21.54 15.47
CA GLY A 99 19.89 20.40 15.97
C GLY A 99 18.97 19.78 14.94
N GLN A 100 18.25 20.59 14.18
CA GLN A 100 17.35 20.12 13.12
C GLN A 100 18.07 19.47 11.94
N MET A 101 19.26 19.97 11.59
CA MET A 101 20.06 19.43 10.47
C MET A 101 21.03 18.33 10.88
N MET A 102 21.26 18.13 12.18
CA MET A 102 22.24 17.18 12.71
C MET A 102 22.08 15.78 12.10
N PRO A 103 20.90 15.15 12.08
CA PRO A 103 20.77 13.80 11.52
C PRO A 103 21.15 13.75 10.04
N GLN A 104 20.85 14.81 9.28
CA GLN A 104 21.14 14.88 7.84
C GLN A 104 22.65 15.01 7.60
N ILE A 105 23.32 15.88 8.38
CA ILE A 105 24.76 16.11 8.31
C ILE A 105 25.52 14.83 8.69
N VAL A 106 25.12 14.17 9.79
CA VAL A 106 25.77 12.93 10.22
C VAL A 106 25.61 11.84 9.16
N ALA A 107 24.39 11.61 8.66
CA ALA A 107 24.15 10.62 7.61
C ALA A 107 24.96 10.88 6.33
N ALA A 108 25.11 12.14 5.92
CA ALA A 108 25.90 12.52 4.75
C ALA A 108 27.41 12.29 4.93
N LEU A 109 27.94 12.46 6.15
CA LEU A 109 29.36 12.34 6.46
C LEU A 109 29.80 10.92 6.84
N LEU A 110 28.88 10.01 7.17
CA LEU A 110 29.19 8.61 7.48
C LEU A 110 30.06 7.90 6.42
N PRO A 111 29.83 8.04 5.10
CA PRO A 111 30.70 7.41 4.12
C PRO A 111 32.14 7.93 4.18
N LEU A 112 32.31 9.23 4.43
CA LEU A 112 33.62 9.90 4.52
C LEU A 112 34.39 9.51 5.79
N LEU A 113 33.68 9.08 6.84
CA LEU A 113 34.30 8.61 8.09
C LEU A 113 35.21 7.39 7.87
N LYS A 114 34.93 6.54 6.87
CA LYS A 114 35.79 5.39 6.53
C LYS A 114 37.15 5.83 5.98
N ASP A 115 37.19 6.92 5.23
CA ASP A 115 38.39 7.42 4.56
C ASP A 115 39.16 8.42 5.44
N MET A 116 38.45 9.23 6.24
CA MET A 116 39.00 10.30 7.10
C MET A 116 38.40 10.27 8.51
N PRO A 117 38.77 9.28 9.35
CA PRO A 117 38.15 9.05 10.65
C PRO A 117 38.32 10.23 11.61
N LYS A 118 39.54 10.79 11.70
CA LYS A 118 39.85 11.89 12.63
C LYS A 118 39.11 13.19 12.31
N GLY A 119 39.17 13.64 11.05
CA GLY A 119 38.56 14.90 10.64
C GLY A 119 37.04 14.89 10.74
N VAL A 120 36.39 13.77 10.42
CA VAL A 120 34.92 13.63 10.55
C VAL A 120 34.52 13.44 12.02
N ALA A 121 35.31 12.72 12.82
CA ALA A 121 35.07 12.58 14.25
C ALA A 121 35.15 13.91 14.99
N ASP A 122 36.08 14.81 14.62
CA ASP A 122 36.15 16.17 15.20
C ASP A 122 34.86 16.97 14.95
N ILE A 123 34.26 16.84 13.77
CA ILE A 123 32.98 17.47 13.43
C ILE A 123 31.87 16.89 14.30
N PHE A 124 31.80 15.57 14.45
CA PHE A 124 30.78 14.92 15.27
C PHE A 124 30.94 15.26 16.76
N ASN A 125 32.17 15.26 17.26
CA ASN A 125 32.51 15.65 18.63
C ASN A 125 32.13 17.12 18.89
N PHE A 126 32.36 18.04 17.95
CA PHE A 126 31.89 19.43 18.06
C PHE A 126 30.36 19.53 18.17
N ILE A 127 29.62 18.76 17.36
CA ILE A 127 28.15 18.79 17.39
C ILE A 127 27.61 18.21 18.70
N ILE A 128 28.18 17.09 19.16
CA ILE A 128 27.64 16.30 20.28
C ILE A 128 28.13 16.83 21.64
N LEU A 129 29.42 17.16 21.76
CA LEU A 129 30.04 17.52 23.04
C LEU A 129 29.83 19.01 23.38
N GLU A 130 30.07 19.92 22.43
CA GLU A 130 30.01 21.37 22.72
C GLU A 130 28.59 21.92 22.84
N HIS A 131 27.60 21.28 22.22
CA HIS A 131 26.21 21.75 22.19
C HIS A 131 25.21 20.84 22.94
N ARG A 132 25.73 19.97 23.82
CA ARG A 132 24.97 18.92 24.54
C ARG A 132 23.68 19.42 25.22
N GLU A 133 23.70 20.60 25.85
CA GLU A 133 22.59 21.12 26.66
C GLU A 133 21.47 21.71 25.79
N SER A 134 21.82 22.29 24.63
CA SER A 134 20.84 22.83 23.69
C SER A 134 20.30 21.79 22.71
N LEU A 135 21.03 20.69 22.50
CA LEU A 135 20.70 19.63 21.54
C LEU A 135 20.18 18.34 22.19
N ALA A 136 20.07 18.28 23.53
CA ALA A 136 19.55 17.13 24.27
C ALA A 136 18.24 16.57 23.68
N GLY A 137 17.36 17.46 23.20
CA GLY A 137 16.10 17.10 22.56
C GLY A 137 16.20 16.51 21.15
N SER A 138 17.33 16.61 20.44
CA SER A 138 17.53 16.09 19.07
C SER A 138 18.64 15.02 18.99
N LEU A 139 19.46 14.89 20.03
CA LEU A 139 20.54 13.89 20.09
C LEU A 139 20.02 12.44 19.99
N HIS A 140 18.78 12.18 20.38
CA HIS A 140 18.13 10.88 20.28
C HIS A 140 17.93 10.38 18.82
N GLU A 141 17.99 11.29 17.85
CA GLU A 141 17.85 11.00 16.42
C GLU A 141 19.16 10.52 15.77
N VAL A 142 20.31 10.68 16.46
CA VAL A 142 21.63 10.25 15.98
C VAL A 142 22.11 9.02 16.74
N TYR A 143 21.48 7.89 16.43
CA TYR A 143 21.76 6.59 17.05
C TYR A 143 22.59 5.64 16.16
N PHE A 144 22.94 6.09 14.95
CA PHE A 144 23.53 5.25 13.89
C PHE A 144 25.04 5.50 13.69
N LEU A 145 25.71 6.13 14.66
CA LEU A 145 27.16 6.34 14.61
C LEU A 145 27.89 5.00 14.78
N PRO A 146 28.95 4.73 13.98
CA PRO A 146 29.72 3.51 14.08
C PRO A 146 30.68 3.54 15.28
N ASP A 147 30.90 2.38 15.90
CA ASP A 147 31.84 2.20 17.02
C ASP A 147 33.28 2.28 16.53
N ILE A 148 33.87 3.47 16.63
CA ILE A 148 35.25 3.78 16.25
C ILE A 148 35.93 4.49 17.44
N PRO A 149 37.22 4.21 17.76
CA PRO A 149 37.90 4.79 18.92
C PRO A 149 37.84 6.33 18.96
N GLU A 150 37.89 7.02 17.82
CA GLU A 150 37.79 8.47 17.73
C GLU A 150 36.40 9.05 18.14
N LEU A 151 35.35 8.21 18.20
CA LEU A 151 33.99 8.60 18.60
C LEU A 151 33.60 8.07 20.00
N ALA A 152 34.53 7.48 20.74
CA ALA A 152 34.26 6.90 22.06
C ALA A 152 33.65 7.93 23.03
N GLU A 153 34.14 9.16 23.04
CA GLU A 153 33.62 10.24 23.89
C GLU A 153 32.20 10.65 23.49
N ALA A 154 31.93 10.82 22.19
CA ALA A 154 30.57 11.07 21.69
C ALA A 154 29.61 9.93 22.06
N HIS A 155 30.05 8.67 21.98
CA HIS A 155 29.25 7.51 22.39
C HIS A 155 28.97 7.51 23.90
N THR A 156 29.92 7.91 24.74
CA THR A 156 29.68 8.05 26.18
C THR A 156 28.62 9.12 26.48
N VAL A 157 28.65 10.26 25.80
CA VAL A 157 27.65 11.32 25.97
C VAL A 157 26.29 10.91 25.42
N LEU A 158 26.23 10.24 24.27
CA LEU A 158 24.98 9.70 23.73
C LEU A 158 24.35 8.66 24.67
N LYS A 159 25.16 7.75 25.24
CA LYS A 159 24.68 6.81 26.26
C LYS A 159 24.16 7.53 27.50
N GLN A 160 24.91 8.51 28.02
CA GLN A 160 24.50 9.32 29.16
C GLN A 160 23.22 10.13 28.89
N CYS A 161 23.04 10.72 27.71
CA CYS A 161 21.80 11.43 27.35
C CYS A 161 20.62 10.47 27.13
N THR A 162 20.88 9.24 26.67
CA THR A 162 19.86 8.19 26.56
C THR A 162 19.44 7.68 27.94
N GLU A 163 20.37 7.66 28.91
CA GLU A 163 20.15 7.20 30.29
C GLU A 163 19.65 8.30 31.25
N GLN A 164 19.99 9.59 31.04
CA GLN A 164 19.72 10.73 31.94
C GLN A 164 18.72 11.78 31.38
N GLY A 165 18.14 11.59 30.19
CA GLY A 165 17.05 12.45 29.73
C GLY A 165 15.82 12.37 30.65
N PRO A 166 14.77 13.21 30.46
CA PRO A 166 13.48 13.03 31.16
C PRO A 166 12.86 11.63 30.93
N SER A 167 13.40 10.92 29.94
CA SER A 167 13.29 9.51 29.59
C SER A 167 14.12 8.56 30.48
N SER A 168 14.51 8.95 31.68
CA SER A 168 15.14 8.08 32.69
C SER A 168 14.17 7.01 33.24
N HIS A 169 12.88 7.12 32.92
CA HIS A 169 11.94 6.01 32.84
C HIS A 169 11.67 5.71 31.35
N CYS A 170 12.57 4.99 30.68
CA CYS A 170 12.50 4.79 29.23
C CYS A 170 11.40 3.77 28.87
N ASP A 171 10.14 4.24 28.82
CA ASP A 171 9.01 3.49 28.30
C ASP A 171 9.25 3.19 26.80
N LEU A 172 9.08 1.93 26.39
CA LEU A 172 9.14 1.49 24.99
C LEU A 172 8.31 2.41 24.07
N LYS A 173 7.21 2.99 24.58
CA LYS A 173 6.37 3.94 23.85
C LYS A 173 7.12 5.18 23.36
N SER A 174 8.01 5.76 24.17
CA SER A 174 8.76 6.96 23.75
C SER A 174 9.76 6.61 22.65
N LYS A 175 10.47 5.47 22.80
CA LYS A 175 11.41 4.99 21.78
C LYS A 175 10.72 4.69 20.44
N LEU A 176 9.51 4.11 20.47
CA LEU A 176 8.70 3.86 19.27
C LEU A 176 8.27 5.17 18.61
N ARG A 177 7.83 6.16 19.39
CA ARG A 177 7.46 7.49 18.86
C ARG A 177 8.63 8.18 18.17
N ASP A 178 9.82 8.08 18.74
CA ASP A 178 11.02 8.67 18.15
C ASP A 178 11.47 7.93 16.89
N ALA A 179 11.36 6.59 16.86
CA ALA A 179 11.59 5.82 15.63
C ALA A 179 10.60 6.21 14.52
N MET A 180 9.31 6.40 14.85
CA MET A 180 8.28 6.83 13.90
C MET A 180 8.57 8.21 13.31
N LYS A 181 9.07 9.17 14.10
CA LYS A 181 9.53 10.47 13.59
C LYS A 181 10.67 10.31 12.58
N GLY A 182 11.65 9.46 12.90
CA GLY A 182 12.75 9.16 11.98
C GLY A 182 12.31 8.50 10.67
N ILE A 183 11.29 7.63 10.72
CA ILE A 183 10.70 6.97 9.54
C ILE A 183 9.94 7.96 8.67
N GLN A 184 9.33 9.00 9.25
CA GLN A 184 8.63 10.05 8.51
C GLN A 184 9.54 11.16 7.99
N HIS A 185 10.85 11.07 8.25
CA HIS A 185 11.79 12.10 7.89
C HIS A 185 11.98 12.22 6.35
N GLU A 186 12.16 13.45 5.84
CA GLU A 186 12.25 13.75 4.41
C GLU A 186 13.46 13.09 3.71
N CYS A 187 14.60 13.00 4.41
CA CYS A 187 15.80 12.35 3.90
C CYS A 187 15.70 10.81 3.90
N LEU A 188 15.91 10.19 2.73
CA LEU A 188 15.91 8.73 2.56
C LEU A 188 16.91 8.03 3.48
N ASP A 189 18.13 8.55 3.60
CA ASP A 189 19.18 7.89 4.39
C ASP A 189 18.78 7.81 5.87
N ILE A 190 18.18 8.86 6.43
CA ILE A 190 17.66 8.85 7.81
C ILE A 190 16.53 7.83 7.97
N ARG A 191 15.59 7.76 7.00
CA ARG A 191 14.51 6.77 7.05
C ARG A 191 15.04 5.33 7.05
N LEU A 192 16.04 5.04 6.22
CA LEU A 192 16.67 3.71 6.16
C LEU A 192 17.28 3.33 7.53
N HIS A 193 18.00 4.25 8.17
CA HIS A 193 18.55 4.01 9.51
C HIS A 193 17.42 3.88 10.56
N ALA A 194 16.34 4.66 10.44
CA ALA A 194 15.23 4.65 11.39
C ALA A 194 14.45 3.34 11.33
N LEU A 195 14.23 2.81 10.13
CA LEU A 195 13.65 1.49 9.92
C LEU A 195 14.58 0.39 10.46
N SER A 196 15.89 0.50 10.24
CA SER A 196 16.85 -0.47 10.78
C SER A 196 16.87 -0.46 12.31
N LYS A 197 16.83 0.71 12.94
CA LYS A 197 16.69 0.84 14.41
C LYS A 197 15.36 0.34 14.91
N LEU A 198 14.24 0.67 14.24
CA LEU A 198 12.93 0.16 14.61
C LEU A 198 12.92 -1.36 14.59
N ARG A 199 13.46 -1.98 13.54
CA ARG A 199 13.60 -3.43 13.44
C ARG A 199 14.41 -3.99 14.61
N LYS A 200 15.55 -3.39 14.96
CA LYS A 200 16.38 -3.81 16.10
C LYS A 200 15.64 -3.65 17.44
N LEU A 201 14.95 -2.53 17.64
CA LEU A 201 14.18 -2.25 18.85
C LEU A 201 13.01 -3.22 19.02
N LEU A 202 12.27 -3.50 17.95
CA LEU A 202 11.20 -4.51 17.95
C LEU A 202 11.74 -5.90 18.27
N ARG A 203 13.03 -6.19 17.98
CA ARG A 203 13.67 -7.46 18.31
C ARG A 203 14.19 -7.56 19.73
N GLU A 204 14.70 -6.46 20.28
CA GLU A 204 15.28 -6.43 21.63
C GLU A 204 14.18 -6.33 22.71
N ASP A 205 13.15 -5.50 22.49
CA ASP A 205 12.06 -5.26 23.45
C ASP A 205 10.76 -6.04 23.06
N LYS A 206 10.90 -7.25 22.47
CA LYS A 206 9.78 -8.09 21.95
C LYS A 206 8.64 -8.33 22.94
N GLU A 207 8.97 -8.77 24.17
CA GLU A 207 7.95 -9.12 25.18
C GLU A 207 7.08 -7.91 25.56
N LYS A 208 7.73 -6.78 25.85
CA LYS A 208 7.05 -5.51 26.18
C LYS A 208 6.20 -4.98 25.02
N PHE A 209 6.65 -5.18 23.78
CA PHE A 209 5.87 -4.77 22.61
C PHE A 209 4.56 -5.56 22.52
N TYR A 210 4.59 -6.88 22.70
CA TYR A 210 3.37 -7.69 22.67
C TYR A 210 2.46 -7.47 23.87
N ASP A 211 2.98 -7.08 25.03
CA ASP A 211 2.14 -6.62 26.15
C ASP A 211 1.27 -5.42 25.73
N TYR A 212 1.74 -4.54 24.83
CA TYR A 212 0.93 -3.44 24.28
C TYR A 212 -0.10 -3.88 23.25
N VAL A 213 0.05 -5.07 22.67
CA VAL A 213 -0.90 -5.63 21.69
C VAL A 213 -1.97 -6.47 22.40
N ILE A 214 -1.56 -7.29 23.38
CA ILE A 214 -2.40 -8.30 24.04
C ILE A 214 -2.99 -7.78 25.36
N GLY A 215 -2.34 -6.82 26.02
CA GLY A 215 -2.65 -6.43 27.40
C GLY A 215 -4.06 -5.87 27.63
N ASN A 216 -4.74 -5.39 26.59
CA ASN A 216 -6.11 -4.88 26.62
C ASN A 216 -6.95 -5.54 25.50
N GLU A 217 -8.27 -5.33 25.51
CA GLU A 217 -9.17 -5.78 24.42
C GLU A 217 -8.78 -5.16 23.06
N THR A 218 -8.44 -3.87 23.06
CA THR A 218 -7.85 -3.17 21.90
C THR A 218 -6.36 -2.93 22.09
N ALA A 219 -5.60 -2.97 21.00
CA ALA A 219 -4.17 -2.68 21.04
C ALA A 219 -3.91 -1.23 21.44
N ASP A 220 -2.79 -0.97 22.13
CA ASP A 220 -2.42 0.38 22.53
C ASP A 220 -2.36 1.33 21.31
N PRO A 221 -2.85 2.57 21.42
CA PRO A 221 -2.84 3.53 20.30
C PRO A 221 -1.47 3.73 19.63
N ILE A 222 -0.36 3.55 20.37
CA ILE A 222 0.99 3.63 19.81
C ILE A 222 1.24 2.54 18.73
N VAL A 223 0.65 1.35 18.90
CA VAL A 223 0.76 0.24 17.94
C VAL A 223 -0.03 0.56 16.69
N THR A 224 -1.25 1.08 16.85
CA THR A 224 -2.09 1.54 15.74
C THR A 224 -1.42 2.67 14.95
N GLU A 225 -0.78 3.63 15.64
CA GLU A 225 0.01 4.69 15.01
C GLU A 225 1.18 4.09 14.22
N LEU A 226 1.96 3.19 14.82
CA LEU A 226 3.10 2.52 14.19
C LEU A 226 2.70 1.78 12.91
N VAL A 227 1.64 0.98 12.97
CA VAL A 227 1.10 0.27 11.81
C VAL A 227 0.68 1.26 10.72
N SER A 228 0.04 2.38 11.08
CA SER A 228 -0.33 3.42 10.12
C SER A 228 0.89 4.05 9.44
N VAL A 229 1.96 4.34 10.19
CA VAL A 229 3.21 4.88 9.65
C VAL A 229 3.88 3.90 8.69
N LEU A 230 3.98 2.64 9.08
CA LEU A 230 4.58 1.59 8.25
C LEU A 230 3.79 1.36 6.95
N LEU A 231 2.44 1.32 7.02
CA LEU A 231 1.59 1.17 5.84
C LEU A 231 1.71 2.36 4.88
N LYS A 232 1.84 3.60 5.38
CA LYS A 232 2.11 4.78 4.52
C LYS A 232 3.46 4.66 3.82
N GLY A 233 4.46 4.14 4.53
CA GLY A 233 5.82 3.89 4.03
C GLY A 233 5.91 2.83 2.92
N CYS A 234 4.96 1.90 2.85
CA CYS A 234 4.86 0.93 1.74
C CYS A 234 4.77 1.60 0.36
N ARG A 235 4.39 2.88 0.28
CA ARG A 235 4.26 3.63 -0.99
C ARG A 235 5.59 4.14 -1.55
N GLU A 236 6.70 4.00 -0.82
CA GLU A 236 8.01 4.44 -1.29
C GLU A 236 8.46 3.66 -2.55
N THR A 237 9.23 4.31 -3.42
CA THR A 237 9.72 3.72 -4.67
C THR A 237 11.10 3.07 -4.55
N ASP A 238 11.88 3.42 -3.51
CA ASP A 238 13.20 2.84 -3.27
C ASP A 238 13.06 1.39 -2.77
N SER A 239 13.73 0.48 -3.46
CA SER A 239 13.67 -0.96 -3.19
C SER A 239 14.26 -1.34 -1.82
N ARG A 240 15.28 -0.62 -1.32
CA ARG A 240 15.88 -0.87 -0.01
C ARG A 240 14.93 -0.41 1.10
N ALA A 241 14.30 0.75 0.94
CA ALA A 241 13.29 1.24 1.87
C ALA A 241 12.12 0.26 1.95
N GLN A 242 11.57 -0.17 0.80
CA GLN A 242 10.50 -1.15 0.75
C GLN A 242 10.85 -2.47 1.46
N CYS A 243 12.07 -2.98 1.28
CA CYS A 243 12.54 -4.17 2.01
C CYS A 243 12.56 -3.94 3.53
N LEU A 244 13.05 -2.79 4.00
CA LEU A 244 13.10 -2.49 5.43
C LEU A 244 11.70 -2.28 6.04
N TYR A 245 10.75 -1.67 5.31
CA TYR A 245 9.35 -1.62 5.73
C TYR A 245 8.77 -3.03 5.82
N ALA A 246 9.03 -3.89 4.84
CA ALA A 246 8.59 -5.29 4.84
C ALA A 246 9.13 -6.05 6.06
N GLU A 247 10.40 -5.80 6.42
CA GLU A 247 11.03 -6.36 7.62
C GLU A 247 10.37 -5.85 8.89
N CYS A 248 10.18 -4.54 9.05
CA CYS A 248 9.51 -3.98 10.23
C CYS A 248 8.08 -4.49 10.39
N ILE A 249 7.30 -4.57 9.31
CA ILE A 249 5.94 -5.14 9.32
C ILE A 249 5.99 -6.63 9.68
N GLY A 250 6.99 -7.37 9.18
CA GLY A 250 7.24 -8.75 9.56
C GLY A 250 7.56 -8.91 11.05
N GLU A 251 8.36 -8.01 11.65
CA GLU A 251 8.63 -8.01 13.10
C GLU A 251 7.37 -7.70 13.92
N VAL A 252 6.63 -6.65 13.56
CA VAL A 252 5.34 -6.32 14.21
C VAL A 252 4.39 -7.51 14.17
N GLY A 253 4.31 -8.17 13.01
CA GLY A 253 3.43 -9.31 12.77
C GLY A 253 2.02 -8.92 12.32
N ALA A 254 1.29 -9.93 11.88
CA ALA A 254 -0.13 -9.85 11.56
C ALA A 254 -0.94 -9.76 12.87
N ILE A 255 -1.30 -8.54 13.25
CA ILE A 255 -2.17 -8.25 14.39
C ILE A 255 -3.61 -8.33 13.89
N ASP A 256 -4.51 -8.95 14.64
CA ASP A 256 -5.94 -8.99 14.31
C ASP A 256 -6.48 -7.58 13.98
N PRO A 257 -7.03 -7.35 12.78
CA PRO A 257 -7.64 -6.08 12.41
C PRO A 257 -8.69 -5.59 13.42
N GLY A 258 -9.40 -6.49 14.10
CA GLY A 258 -10.39 -6.15 15.13
C GLY A 258 -9.79 -5.49 16.37
N ARG A 259 -8.50 -5.69 16.64
CA ARG A 259 -7.78 -5.08 17.77
C ARG A 259 -7.25 -3.68 17.48
N LEU A 260 -7.17 -3.28 16.20
CA LEU A 260 -6.57 -2.00 15.81
C LEU A 260 -7.66 -0.94 15.56
N GLU A 261 -7.63 0.15 16.32
CA GLU A 261 -8.47 1.34 16.09
C GLU A 261 -7.95 2.19 14.92
N LEU A 262 -7.80 1.60 13.74
CA LEU A 262 -7.31 2.32 12.55
C LEU A 262 -8.36 3.34 12.08
N MET A 263 -8.21 4.60 12.55
CA MET A 263 -8.93 5.81 12.13
C MET A 263 -10.17 5.49 11.29
N THR A 264 -11.26 5.11 11.96
CA THR A 264 -12.56 4.96 11.31
C THR A 264 -12.88 6.27 10.61
N ASN A 265 -12.94 6.24 9.28
CA ASN A 265 -13.17 7.40 8.45
C ASN A 265 -14.51 8.02 8.81
N ASN A 266 -14.51 9.06 9.63
CA ASN A 266 -15.70 9.86 9.82
C ASN A 266 -15.89 10.68 8.52
N PRO A 267 -16.91 10.41 7.68
CA PRO A 267 -17.07 11.08 6.39
C PRO A 267 -17.19 12.60 6.53
N LYS A 268 -17.67 13.07 7.69
CA LYS A 268 -17.74 14.49 8.07
C LYS A 268 -16.38 15.15 8.24
N GLU A 269 -15.37 14.44 8.76
CA GLU A 269 -14.00 14.97 8.88
C GLU A 269 -13.29 15.04 7.53
N HIS A 270 -13.53 14.06 6.65
CA HIS A 270 -13.00 14.07 5.28
C HIS A 270 -13.58 15.21 4.44
N LEU A 271 -14.89 15.49 4.59
CA LEU A 271 -15.54 16.64 3.97
C LEU A 271 -15.01 17.97 4.51
N ALA A 272 -14.72 18.07 5.81
CA ALA A 272 -14.15 19.27 6.43
C ALA A 272 -12.70 19.57 5.99
N LYS A 273 -11.95 18.54 5.59
CA LYS A 273 -10.56 18.65 5.10
C LYS A 273 -10.45 18.65 3.56
N PHE A 274 -11.55 18.54 2.83
CA PHE A 274 -11.55 18.47 1.36
C PHE A 274 -11.19 19.84 0.76
N GLN A 275 -10.23 19.85 -0.18
CA GLN A 275 -9.82 21.04 -0.91
C GLN A 275 -10.65 21.17 -2.19
N ILE A 276 -11.42 22.23 -2.33
CA ILE A 276 -12.45 22.35 -3.37
C ILE A 276 -11.92 23.13 -4.57
N SER A 277 -11.12 24.17 -4.29
CA SER A 277 -10.59 25.09 -5.28
C SER A 277 -9.14 25.44 -4.99
N ILE A 278 -8.41 25.74 -6.06
CA ILE A 278 -7.04 26.29 -6.03
C ILE A 278 -7.03 27.67 -5.33
N GLU A 279 -8.19 28.30 -5.23
CA GLU A 279 -8.39 29.57 -4.54
C GLU A 279 -8.52 29.43 -3.02
N ASP A 280 -8.77 28.22 -2.50
CA ASP A 280 -8.92 27.98 -1.07
C ASP A 280 -7.57 28.08 -0.34
N ASP A 281 -7.58 28.70 0.84
CA ASP A 281 -6.39 28.81 1.71
C ASP A 281 -5.83 27.43 2.09
N SER A 282 -6.68 26.40 2.18
CA SER A 282 -6.27 25.02 2.49
C SER A 282 -5.46 24.38 1.36
N PHE A 283 -5.81 24.63 0.10
CA PHE A 283 -5.02 24.20 -1.05
C PHE A 283 -3.69 24.94 -1.11
N ALA A 284 -3.71 26.27 -0.91
CA ALA A 284 -2.50 27.10 -0.90
C ALA A 284 -1.49 26.61 0.15
N LEU A 285 -1.96 26.30 1.36
CA LEU A 285 -1.13 25.69 2.40
C LEU A 285 -0.57 24.34 1.96
N GLY A 286 -1.42 23.44 1.46
CA GLY A 286 -0.98 22.11 1.05
C GLY A 286 0.06 22.13 -0.08
N VAL A 287 -0.13 22.96 -1.11
CA VAL A 287 0.84 23.06 -2.22
C VAL A 287 2.17 23.69 -1.79
N ILE A 288 2.14 24.67 -0.88
CA ILE A 288 3.36 25.27 -0.32
C ILE A 288 4.09 24.24 0.56
N SER A 289 3.38 23.54 1.44
CA SER A 289 3.96 22.50 2.28
C SER A 289 4.58 21.38 1.46
N GLU A 290 3.88 20.86 0.43
CA GLU A 290 4.45 19.85 -0.47
C GLU A 290 5.64 20.40 -1.28
N GLY A 291 5.63 21.69 -1.63
CA GLY A 291 6.78 22.37 -2.23
C GLY A 291 8.00 22.45 -1.31
N VAL A 292 7.79 22.73 -0.02
CA VAL A 292 8.86 22.72 1.00
C VAL A 292 9.43 21.32 1.17
N LYS A 293 8.58 20.28 1.23
CA LYS A 293 9.04 18.89 1.25
C LYS A 293 9.84 18.53 0.00
N ALA A 294 9.35 18.90 -1.19
CA ALA A 294 10.07 18.68 -2.45
C ALA A 294 11.44 19.39 -2.45
N TYR A 295 11.55 20.55 -1.82
CA TYR A 295 12.81 21.28 -1.66
C TYR A 295 13.78 20.62 -0.68
N LEU A 296 13.28 20.04 0.42
CA LEU A 296 14.09 19.34 1.42
C LEU A 296 14.55 17.96 0.96
N THR A 297 13.71 17.24 0.21
CA THR A 297 13.97 15.88 -0.31
C THR A 297 14.90 15.84 -1.51
N ALA A 298 15.06 16.96 -2.23
CA ALA A 298 15.85 17.02 -3.45
C ALA A 298 17.33 16.67 -3.19
N SER A 299 17.81 15.61 -3.84
CA SER A 299 19.23 15.21 -3.81
C SER A 299 20.09 16.04 -4.76
N GLU A 300 19.51 16.46 -5.90
CA GLU A 300 20.21 17.20 -6.94
C GLU A 300 19.94 18.70 -6.83
N GLY A 301 20.98 19.53 -6.99
CA GLY A 301 20.88 20.98 -6.94
C GLY A 301 19.88 21.56 -7.95
N ILE A 302 19.77 20.95 -9.14
CA ILE A 302 18.82 21.38 -10.20
C ILE A 302 17.38 21.18 -9.74
N VAL A 303 17.03 20.03 -9.17
CA VAL A 303 15.67 19.74 -8.68
C VAL A 303 15.31 20.68 -7.53
N GLN A 304 16.29 20.97 -6.68
CA GLN A 304 16.15 21.92 -5.59
C GLN A 304 15.97 23.38 -6.10
N ASP A 305 16.59 23.75 -7.23
CA ASP A 305 16.36 25.03 -7.93
C ASP A 305 14.96 25.13 -8.52
N CYS A 306 14.47 24.04 -9.13
CA CYS A 306 13.09 23.97 -9.58
C CYS A 306 12.11 24.19 -8.41
N ALA A 307 12.35 23.56 -7.25
CA ALA A 307 11.51 23.71 -6.06
C ALA A 307 11.53 25.13 -5.50
N ALA A 308 12.71 25.76 -5.44
CA ALA A 308 12.84 27.15 -5.00
C ALA A 308 12.11 28.12 -5.93
N LEU A 309 12.18 27.90 -7.25
CA LEU A 309 11.43 28.69 -8.23
C LEU A 309 9.91 28.58 -8.01
N ALA A 310 9.40 27.36 -7.82
CA ALA A 310 7.98 27.16 -7.55
C ALA A 310 7.54 27.86 -6.26
N LEU A 311 8.28 27.67 -5.16
CA LEU A 311 7.98 28.33 -3.88
C LEU A 311 7.99 29.86 -4.00
N GLN A 312 8.99 30.43 -4.68
CA GLN A 312 9.06 31.87 -4.94
C GLN A 312 7.80 32.40 -5.66
N GLU A 313 7.37 31.72 -6.72
CA GLU A 313 6.20 32.16 -7.50
C GLU A 313 4.88 31.89 -6.77
N LEU A 314 4.76 30.77 -6.04
CA LEU A 314 3.57 30.46 -5.23
C LEU A 314 3.34 31.51 -4.13
N LEU A 315 4.40 31.94 -3.44
CA LEU A 315 4.32 33.00 -2.42
C LEU A 315 3.79 34.32 -3.02
N LYS A 316 4.20 34.66 -4.25
CA LYS A 316 3.71 35.85 -4.97
C LYS A 316 2.25 35.70 -5.40
N ILE A 317 1.87 34.54 -5.96
CA ILE A 317 0.52 34.27 -6.46
C ILE A 317 -0.51 34.31 -5.32
N TYR A 318 -0.19 33.72 -4.17
CA TYR A 318 -1.05 33.72 -2.98
C TYR A 318 -0.89 34.97 -2.12
N ARG A 319 -0.07 35.94 -2.54
CA ARG A 319 0.17 37.22 -1.84
C ARG A 319 0.52 37.03 -0.36
N VAL A 320 1.34 36.02 -0.07
CA VAL A 320 1.82 35.78 1.29
C VAL A 320 2.71 36.97 1.68
N PRO A 321 2.41 37.69 2.77
CA PRO A 321 3.16 38.89 3.13
C PRO A 321 4.53 38.50 3.67
N HIS A 322 5.53 39.31 3.35
CA HIS A 322 6.81 39.22 4.05
C HIS A 322 6.60 39.56 5.54
N PRO A 323 7.20 38.84 6.50
CA PRO A 323 6.97 39.04 7.94
C PRO A 323 7.27 40.46 8.45
N GLN A 324 8.14 41.19 7.75
CA GLN A 324 8.53 42.57 8.07
C GLN A 324 7.80 43.63 7.20
N GLY A 325 6.87 43.22 6.33
CA GLY A 325 6.14 44.09 5.41
C GLY A 325 4.84 44.63 5.99
N SER A 326 4.52 45.89 5.68
CA SER A 326 3.30 46.61 6.13
C SER A 326 1.98 46.12 5.48
N ASN A 327 1.98 45.05 4.69
CA ASN A 327 0.80 44.64 3.94
C ASN A 327 -0.23 43.95 4.84
N LYS A 328 -1.42 44.55 4.93
CA LYS A 328 -2.56 44.14 5.77
C LYS A 328 -3.54 43.21 5.03
N ASP A 329 -3.10 42.40 4.07
CA ASP A 329 -4.01 41.49 3.37
C ASP A 329 -4.33 40.29 4.30
N PRO A 330 -5.57 40.12 4.78
CA PRO A 330 -5.88 39.18 5.86
C PRO A 330 -5.83 37.71 5.42
N SER A 331 -5.94 37.41 4.12
CA SER A 331 -5.91 36.04 3.59
C SER A 331 -4.48 35.47 3.54
N GLY A 332 -3.53 36.20 2.94
CA GLY A 332 -2.14 35.76 2.86
C GLY A 332 -1.46 35.61 4.23
N LYS A 333 -1.84 36.45 5.20
CA LYS A 333 -1.35 36.34 6.59
C LYS A 333 -1.87 35.07 7.29
N LYS A 334 -3.14 34.70 7.08
CA LYS A 334 -3.69 33.44 7.61
C LYS A 334 -2.96 32.21 7.08
N ILE A 335 -2.51 32.24 5.84
CA ILE A 335 -1.69 31.18 5.26
C ILE A 335 -0.34 31.12 5.98
N TRP A 336 0.35 32.26 6.15
CA TRP A 336 1.63 32.30 6.85
C TRP A 336 1.53 31.77 8.30
N ASP A 337 0.54 32.24 9.06
CA ASP A 337 0.36 31.88 10.47
C ASP A 337 0.00 30.38 10.68
N ARG A 338 -0.50 29.71 9.63
CA ARG A 338 -0.83 28.27 9.65
C ARG A 338 0.32 27.36 9.22
N LEU A 339 1.39 27.91 8.65
CA LEU A 339 2.60 27.15 8.34
C LEU A 339 3.40 26.87 9.61
N ASP A 340 4.04 25.71 9.66
CA ASP A 340 4.98 25.33 10.70
C ASP A 340 6.20 26.24 10.71
N GLU A 341 6.81 26.42 11.89
CA GLU A 341 7.94 27.32 12.09
C GLU A 341 9.15 26.96 11.21
N GLN A 342 9.36 25.66 10.94
CA GLN A 342 10.43 25.19 10.06
C GLN A 342 10.17 25.60 8.61
N ALA A 343 8.97 25.36 8.07
CA ALA A 343 8.60 25.83 6.74
C ALA A 343 8.71 27.35 6.62
N GLN A 344 8.25 28.12 7.62
CA GLN A 344 8.39 29.58 7.61
C GLN A 344 9.86 30.02 7.47
N GLN A 345 10.77 29.41 8.25
CA GLN A 345 12.20 29.73 8.17
C GLN A 345 12.82 29.37 6.81
N ILE A 346 12.39 28.27 6.18
CA ILE A 346 12.85 27.85 4.85
C ILE A 346 12.34 28.82 3.77
N LEU A 347 11.14 29.38 3.94
CA LEU A 347 10.51 30.26 2.95
C LEU A 347 11.06 31.70 2.96
N LEU A 348 11.63 32.16 4.09
CA LEU A 348 12.15 33.53 4.23
C LEU A 348 13.07 34.00 3.08
N PRO A 349 14.05 33.22 2.60
CA PRO A 349 14.93 33.64 1.51
C PRO A 349 14.20 33.84 0.18
N PHE A 350 13.08 33.13 -0.04
CA PHE A 350 12.39 33.12 -1.33
C PHE A 350 11.52 34.35 -1.59
N PHE A 351 11.27 35.18 -0.56
CA PHE A 351 10.63 36.48 -0.76
C PHE A 351 11.55 37.50 -1.46
N GLN A 352 12.88 37.31 -1.35
CA GLN A 352 13.89 38.21 -1.91
C GLN A 352 14.65 37.58 -3.08
N SER A 353 14.48 36.28 -3.32
CA SER A 353 15.15 35.55 -4.40
C SER A 353 14.67 35.99 -5.79
N ARG A 354 15.50 35.72 -6.79
CA ARG A 354 15.25 36.04 -8.20
C ARG A 354 15.52 34.83 -9.10
N TYR A 355 14.98 33.68 -8.74
CA TYR A 355 15.05 32.50 -9.60
C TYR A 355 14.31 32.78 -10.91
N MET A 356 14.98 32.47 -12.03
CA MET A 356 14.50 32.68 -13.40
C MET A 356 14.97 31.52 -14.28
N TYR A 357 14.24 31.23 -15.34
CA TYR A 357 14.68 30.28 -16.37
C TYR A 357 15.84 30.87 -17.19
N LYS A 358 16.87 30.06 -17.49
CA LYS A 358 18.00 30.47 -18.33
C LYS A 358 17.60 30.70 -19.81
N GLU A 359 16.52 30.07 -20.28
CA GLU A 359 15.95 30.23 -21.63
C GLU A 359 14.43 30.45 -21.55
N LYS A 360 13.76 30.78 -22.68
CA LYS A 360 12.30 30.57 -22.81
C LYS A 360 12.01 29.17 -22.30
N SER A 361 10.94 28.98 -21.50
CA SER A 361 10.58 27.71 -20.84
C SER A 361 11.09 26.52 -21.66
N PRO A 362 11.99 25.67 -21.12
CA PRO A 362 12.64 24.58 -21.87
C PRO A 362 11.63 23.63 -22.57
N TRP A 363 10.37 23.75 -22.19
CA TRP A 363 9.25 22.90 -22.51
C TRP A 363 8.32 23.63 -23.48
N ASP A 364 8.66 23.64 -24.76
CA ASP A 364 7.77 24.09 -25.82
C ASP A 364 6.72 22.98 -26.08
N TYR A 365 5.68 22.90 -25.24
CA TYR A 365 4.63 21.87 -25.35
C TYR A 365 3.84 21.94 -26.66
N SER A 366 3.95 23.03 -27.41
CA SER A 366 3.39 23.14 -28.76
C SER A 366 4.01 22.13 -29.75
N LYS A 367 5.20 21.60 -29.45
CA LYS A 367 5.94 20.62 -30.26
C LYS A 367 5.98 19.21 -29.67
N LEU A 368 5.50 19.01 -28.45
CA LEU A 368 5.48 17.69 -27.81
C LEU A 368 4.37 16.84 -28.43
N LYS A 369 4.74 15.65 -28.95
CA LYS A 369 3.76 14.61 -29.28
C LYS A 369 2.99 14.25 -28.00
N LYS A 370 1.68 14.12 -28.13
CA LYS A 370 0.75 13.79 -27.04
C LYS A 370 1.33 12.63 -26.21
N PRO A 371 1.53 12.79 -24.88
CA PRO A 371 2.04 11.71 -24.07
C PRO A 371 0.96 10.63 -24.06
N LEU A 372 1.28 9.46 -24.62
CA LEU A 372 0.46 8.25 -24.52
C LEU A 372 1.22 7.25 -23.64
N TYR A 373 0.57 6.76 -22.59
CA TYR A 373 1.16 5.79 -21.68
C TYR A 373 1.77 4.60 -22.43
N CYS A 374 3.01 4.23 -22.09
CA CYS A 374 3.78 3.16 -22.72
C CYS A 374 4.00 3.25 -24.26
N SER A 375 3.65 4.36 -24.92
CA SER A 375 3.83 4.52 -26.38
C SER A 375 5.30 4.68 -26.82
N GLU A 376 6.12 5.32 -25.99
CA GLU A 376 7.56 5.51 -26.21
C GLU A 376 8.35 4.96 -25.01
N GLU A 377 9.63 4.62 -25.22
CA GLU A 377 10.51 4.14 -24.13
C GLU A 377 10.58 5.11 -22.94
N LYS A 378 10.42 6.40 -23.23
CA LYS A 378 10.40 7.50 -22.26
C LYS A 378 9.14 7.55 -21.38
N TYR A 379 8.10 6.76 -21.71
CA TYR A 379 6.84 6.65 -20.97
C TYR A 379 6.64 5.24 -20.36
N LYS A 380 7.67 4.39 -20.37
CA LYS A 380 7.64 3.07 -19.71
C LYS A 380 7.76 3.17 -18.18
N ARG A 381 8.43 4.20 -17.66
CA ARG A 381 8.56 4.43 -16.22
C ARG A 381 7.37 5.24 -15.72
N TYR A 382 6.66 4.70 -14.73
CA TYR A 382 5.49 5.34 -14.11
C TYR A 382 5.77 6.78 -13.67
N SER A 383 6.88 7.03 -12.96
CA SER A 383 7.21 8.38 -12.48
C SER A 383 7.38 9.38 -13.62
N GLN A 384 8.11 8.99 -14.67
CA GLN A 384 8.36 9.84 -15.84
C GLN A 384 7.08 10.12 -16.63
N TRP A 385 6.16 9.15 -16.69
CA TRP A 385 4.85 9.33 -17.32
C TRP A 385 3.99 10.33 -16.56
N VAL A 386 3.79 10.15 -15.25
CA VAL A 386 2.98 11.07 -14.42
C VAL A 386 3.51 12.49 -14.53
N CYS A 387 4.82 12.68 -14.31
CA CYS A 387 5.47 13.98 -14.37
C CYS A 387 5.25 14.70 -15.72
N LYS A 388 5.42 13.98 -16.85
CA LYS A 388 5.24 14.55 -18.19
C LYS A 388 3.78 14.78 -18.57
N TRP A 389 2.89 13.88 -18.16
CA TRP A 389 1.46 14.03 -18.41
C TRP A 389 0.90 15.23 -17.65
N THR A 390 1.24 15.36 -16.36
CA THR A 390 0.86 16.51 -15.52
C THR A 390 1.45 17.81 -16.06
N GLY A 391 2.72 17.82 -16.49
CA GLY A 391 3.34 18.98 -17.15
C GLY A 391 2.63 19.38 -18.46
N TYR A 392 2.33 18.40 -19.33
CA TYR A 392 1.58 18.64 -20.57
C TYR A 392 0.19 19.24 -20.31
N LEU A 393 -0.58 18.66 -19.38
CA LEU A 393 -1.91 19.15 -19.03
C LEU A 393 -1.87 20.57 -18.44
N SER A 394 -0.82 20.91 -17.68
CA SER A 394 -0.64 22.26 -17.12
C SER A 394 -0.65 23.35 -18.20
N SER A 395 -0.07 23.06 -19.37
CA SER A 395 -0.02 24.01 -20.49
C SER A 395 -1.39 24.37 -21.09
N LYS A 396 -2.42 23.55 -20.82
CA LYS A 396 -3.76 23.69 -21.42
C LYS A 396 -4.75 24.48 -20.57
N VAL A 397 -4.38 24.79 -19.33
CA VAL A 397 -5.24 25.53 -18.38
C VAL A 397 -5.33 27.01 -18.77
N LYS A 398 -6.55 27.51 -18.95
CA LYS A 398 -6.79 28.89 -19.43
C LYS A 398 -6.99 29.92 -18.34
N LYS A 399 -7.58 29.54 -17.20
CA LYS A 399 -7.86 30.49 -16.12
C LYS A 399 -6.56 31.09 -15.57
N GLU A 400 -6.58 32.40 -15.34
CA GLU A 400 -5.38 33.17 -14.99
C GLU A 400 -4.69 32.66 -13.70
N LYS A 401 -5.39 32.64 -12.56
CA LYS A 401 -4.79 32.21 -11.28
C LYS A 401 -4.38 30.73 -11.27
N PRO A 402 -5.22 29.74 -11.64
CA PRO A 402 -4.81 28.35 -11.78
C PRO A 402 -3.65 28.14 -12.76
N GLY A 403 -3.67 28.81 -13.92
CA GLY A 403 -2.60 28.74 -14.90
C GLY A 403 -1.27 29.26 -14.36
N LEU A 404 -1.29 30.35 -13.58
CA LEU A 404 -0.11 30.86 -12.88
C LEU A 404 0.43 29.86 -11.84
N VAL A 405 -0.44 29.25 -11.04
CA VAL A 405 -0.05 28.24 -10.03
C VAL A 405 0.60 27.03 -10.71
N PHE A 406 -0.01 26.48 -11.75
CA PHE A 406 0.54 25.31 -12.42
C PHE A 406 1.84 25.62 -13.17
N ARG A 407 1.95 26.81 -13.78
CA ARG A 407 3.19 27.27 -14.41
C ARG A 407 4.32 27.49 -13.41
N ALA A 408 4.00 27.92 -12.19
CA ALA A 408 4.97 28.01 -11.09
C ALA A 408 5.50 26.62 -10.70
N CYS A 409 4.60 25.64 -10.57
CA CYS A 409 4.96 24.27 -10.16
C CYS A 409 5.55 23.40 -11.29
N GLU A 410 5.49 23.86 -12.54
CA GLU A 410 5.84 23.07 -13.73
C GLU A 410 7.24 22.43 -13.64
N ALA A 411 8.26 23.20 -13.27
CA ALA A 411 9.63 22.71 -13.16
C ALA A 411 9.80 21.65 -12.05
N VAL A 412 9.02 21.73 -10.98
CA VAL A 412 9.06 20.78 -9.86
C VAL A 412 8.34 19.50 -10.23
N VAL A 413 7.16 19.62 -10.85
CA VAL A 413 6.32 18.49 -11.28
C VAL A 413 7.09 17.55 -12.20
N LEU A 414 8.00 18.05 -13.02
CA LEU A 414 8.81 17.22 -13.93
C LEU A 414 9.81 16.31 -13.20
N ASN A 415 10.24 16.69 -12.01
CA ASN A 415 11.31 16.02 -11.27
C ASN A 415 10.84 15.37 -9.96
N ASN A 416 9.68 15.77 -9.42
CA ASN A 416 9.13 15.28 -8.17
C ASN A 416 7.76 14.62 -8.38
N LEU A 417 7.70 13.31 -8.14
CA LEU A 417 6.48 12.50 -8.31
C LEU A 417 5.36 12.90 -7.34
N HIS A 418 5.68 13.21 -6.08
CA HIS A 418 4.67 13.54 -5.07
C HIS A 418 3.96 14.86 -5.41
N MET A 419 4.72 15.88 -5.83
CA MET A 419 4.15 17.14 -6.31
C MET A 419 3.27 16.92 -7.55
N ALA A 420 3.71 16.07 -8.48
CA ALA A 420 2.93 15.73 -9.67
C ALA A 420 1.58 15.07 -9.31
N LEU A 421 1.59 14.08 -8.41
CA LEU A 421 0.38 13.39 -7.95
C LEU A 421 -0.57 14.29 -7.16
N TYR A 422 -0.03 15.23 -6.37
CA TYR A 422 -0.83 16.18 -5.60
C TYR A 422 -1.59 17.17 -6.50
N ILE A 423 -0.92 17.75 -7.51
CA ILE A 423 -1.49 18.80 -8.36
C ILE A 423 -2.40 18.23 -9.45
N GLN A 424 -2.14 17.01 -9.92
CA GLN A 424 -2.80 16.40 -11.07
C GLN A 424 -4.34 16.40 -11.02
N PRO A 425 -5.02 16.02 -9.92
CA PRO A 425 -6.49 16.05 -9.86
C PRO A 425 -7.07 17.45 -10.11
N PHE A 426 -6.38 18.50 -9.64
CA PHE A 426 -6.80 19.89 -9.78
C PHE A 426 -6.61 20.40 -11.22
N ILE A 427 -5.54 19.99 -11.91
CA ILE A 427 -5.34 20.33 -13.33
C ILE A 427 -6.45 19.70 -14.18
N VAL A 428 -6.70 18.40 -13.99
CA VAL A 428 -7.74 17.69 -14.74
C VAL A 428 -9.11 18.32 -14.49
N PHE A 429 -9.45 18.62 -13.23
CA PHE A 429 -10.67 19.35 -12.90
C PHE A 429 -10.78 20.67 -13.65
N GLN A 430 -9.71 21.47 -13.66
CA GLN A 430 -9.72 22.79 -14.28
C GLN A 430 -9.88 22.71 -15.81
N ILE A 431 -9.25 21.73 -16.48
CA ILE A 431 -9.43 21.48 -17.92
C ILE A 431 -10.86 21.00 -18.22
N VAL A 432 -11.42 20.13 -17.37
CA VAL A 432 -12.80 19.66 -17.52
C VAL A 432 -13.78 20.83 -17.42
N VAL A 433 -13.60 21.75 -16.46
CA VAL A 433 -14.45 22.94 -16.29
C VAL A 433 -14.32 23.93 -17.46
N ASP A 434 -13.15 24.06 -18.09
CA ASP A 434 -12.92 24.95 -19.24
C ASP A 434 -13.67 24.51 -20.52
N ASN A 435 -14.30 23.32 -20.52
CA ASN A 435 -15.30 22.82 -21.47
C ASN A 435 -14.90 22.78 -22.96
N LYS A 436 -13.63 22.43 -23.26
CA LYS A 436 -13.20 22.11 -24.63
C LYS A 436 -13.29 20.61 -24.91
N GLN A 437 -13.90 20.25 -26.03
CA GLN A 437 -14.08 18.86 -26.40
C GLN A 437 -12.76 18.16 -26.76
N GLU A 438 -11.86 18.80 -27.49
CA GLU A 438 -10.55 18.25 -27.90
C GLU A 438 -9.68 17.87 -26.68
N ASP A 439 -9.59 18.77 -25.70
CA ASP A 439 -8.75 18.55 -24.50
C ASP A 439 -9.33 17.43 -23.62
N ARG A 440 -10.66 17.30 -23.54
CA ARG A 440 -11.32 16.18 -22.84
C ARG A 440 -11.08 14.85 -23.54
N GLU A 441 -11.14 14.81 -24.87
CA GLU A 441 -10.90 13.60 -25.65
C GLU A 441 -9.46 13.08 -25.49
N GLU A 442 -8.49 13.97 -25.34
CA GLU A 442 -7.11 13.59 -25.02
C GLU A 442 -6.98 12.95 -23.63
N ILE A 443 -7.64 13.51 -22.61
CA ILE A 443 -7.66 12.90 -21.27
C ILE A 443 -8.30 11.50 -21.33
N PHE A 444 -9.41 11.35 -22.06
CA PHE A 444 -10.04 10.03 -22.26
C PHE A 444 -9.15 9.06 -23.02
N SER A 445 -8.42 9.52 -24.03
CA SER A 445 -7.46 8.68 -24.76
C SER A 445 -6.36 8.16 -23.83
N GLU A 446 -5.88 8.99 -22.91
CA GLU A 446 -4.86 8.58 -21.94
C GLU A 446 -5.40 7.59 -20.92
N ILE A 447 -6.60 7.86 -20.38
CA ILE A 447 -7.28 6.94 -19.47
C ILE A 447 -7.46 5.58 -20.15
N ASN A 448 -7.97 5.56 -21.38
CA ASN A 448 -8.19 4.32 -22.12
C ASN A 448 -6.89 3.57 -22.40
N GLU A 449 -5.80 4.26 -22.73
CA GLU A 449 -4.52 3.60 -23.02
C GLU A 449 -3.92 2.96 -21.76
N VAL A 450 -3.94 3.65 -20.61
CA VAL A 450 -3.48 3.08 -19.34
C VAL A 450 -4.29 1.83 -18.98
N LEU A 451 -5.62 1.90 -19.09
CA LEU A 451 -6.51 0.77 -18.82
C LEU A 451 -6.22 -0.39 -19.79
N ASN A 452 -6.08 -0.13 -21.09
CA ASN A 452 -5.79 -1.17 -22.08
C ASN A 452 -4.44 -1.86 -21.86
N GLN A 453 -3.40 -1.13 -21.46
CA GLN A 453 -2.09 -1.71 -21.19
C GLN A 453 -2.12 -2.65 -19.96
N THR A 454 -2.92 -2.32 -18.94
CA THR A 454 -3.13 -3.24 -17.81
C THR A 454 -3.82 -4.53 -18.23
N VAL A 455 -4.69 -4.48 -19.25
CA VAL A 455 -5.37 -5.65 -19.78
C VAL A 455 -4.44 -6.53 -20.62
N LYS A 456 -3.55 -5.94 -21.43
CA LYS A 456 -2.64 -6.64 -22.37
C LYS A 456 -1.46 -7.38 -21.69
N SER A 457 -1.09 -7.02 -20.46
CA SER A 457 0.11 -7.56 -19.78
C SER A 457 0.04 -9.05 -19.38
N ASP A 458 -1.12 -9.72 -19.51
CA ASP A 458 -1.31 -11.12 -19.07
C ASP A 458 -0.53 -12.16 -19.89
N GLY A 459 -0.04 -11.83 -21.10
CA GLY A 459 0.62 -12.81 -21.96
C GLY A 459 2.10 -13.07 -21.66
N LYS A 460 2.79 -12.19 -20.92
CA LYS A 460 4.24 -12.30 -20.65
C LYS A 460 4.58 -11.75 -19.27
N SER A 461 4.81 -12.66 -18.32
CA SER A 461 5.35 -12.37 -16.98
C SER A 461 6.56 -11.41 -17.03
N ARG A 462 6.31 -10.12 -16.76
CA ARG A 462 7.31 -9.07 -16.52
C ARG A 462 6.86 -8.27 -15.30
N THR A 463 7.11 -8.83 -14.12
CA THR A 463 6.66 -8.34 -12.81
C THR A 463 7.11 -6.92 -12.46
N GLY A 464 8.23 -6.42 -13.03
CA GLY A 464 8.63 -5.02 -12.89
C GLY A 464 7.68 -4.01 -13.59
N SER A 465 6.98 -4.44 -14.64
CA SER A 465 6.00 -3.61 -15.37
C SER A 465 4.63 -3.61 -14.67
N SER A 466 4.27 -4.72 -14.02
CA SER A 466 2.98 -4.88 -13.32
C SER A 466 2.79 -3.85 -12.21
N ASN A 467 3.81 -3.59 -11.38
CA ASN A 467 3.72 -2.56 -10.33
C ASN A 467 3.52 -1.15 -10.92
N ALA A 468 4.18 -0.83 -12.03
CA ALA A 468 4.04 0.47 -12.69
C ALA A 468 2.64 0.66 -13.29
N HIS A 469 2.05 -0.40 -13.85
CA HIS A 469 0.67 -0.42 -14.35
C HIS A 469 -0.33 -0.25 -13.20
N HIS A 470 -0.11 -0.93 -12.06
CA HIS A 470 -0.97 -0.79 -10.89
C HIS A 470 -0.99 0.66 -10.37
N LEU A 471 0.19 1.26 -10.18
CA LEU A 471 0.30 2.65 -9.73
C LEU A 471 -0.35 3.63 -10.74
N ALA A 472 -0.23 3.38 -12.05
CA ALA A 472 -0.87 4.19 -13.09
C ALA A 472 -2.41 4.13 -13.01
N THR A 473 -2.98 2.93 -12.89
CA THR A 473 -4.44 2.75 -12.71
C THR A 473 -4.94 3.45 -11.45
N GLN A 474 -4.21 3.31 -10.34
CA GLN A 474 -4.58 3.99 -9.08
C GLN A 474 -4.54 5.50 -9.21
N THR A 475 -3.55 6.04 -9.94
CA THR A 475 -3.45 7.49 -10.21
C THR A 475 -4.68 8.00 -10.96
N ILE A 476 -5.13 7.28 -11.99
CA ILE A 476 -6.38 7.62 -12.70
C ILE A 476 -7.58 7.56 -11.76
N CYS A 477 -7.69 6.52 -10.94
CA CYS A 477 -8.79 6.39 -9.99
C CYS A 477 -8.81 7.57 -9.00
N THR A 478 -7.66 8.01 -8.49
CA THR A 478 -7.60 9.16 -7.57
C THR A 478 -8.07 10.47 -8.22
N VAL A 479 -7.81 10.66 -9.51
CA VAL A 479 -8.32 11.82 -10.27
C VAL A 479 -9.84 11.75 -10.40
N ILE A 480 -10.39 10.57 -10.72
CA ILE A 480 -11.84 10.36 -10.84
C ILE A 480 -12.53 10.53 -9.47
N ASP A 481 -11.97 9.95 -8.41
CA ASP A 481 -12.47 10.07 -7.05
C ASP A 481 -12.56 11.54 -6.60
N TYR A 482 -11.55 12.34 -6.95
CA TYR A 482 -11.57 13.78 -6.68
C TYR A 482 -12.75 14.48 -7.38
N LEU A 483 -12.97 14.19 -8.67
CA LEU A 483 -14.09 14.77 -9.43
C LEU A 483 -15.46 14.33 -8.86
N VAL A 484 -15.59 13.07 -8.46
CA VAL A 484 -16.82 12.54 -7.82
C VAL A 484 -17.07 13.22 -6.48
N ARG A 485 -16.05 13.35 -5.63
CA ARG A 485 -16.15 14.06 -4.34
C ARG A 485 -16.51 15.52 -4.52
N TRP A 486 -15.91 16.19 -5.51
CA TRP A 486 -16.24 17.58 -5.82
C TRP A 486 -17.70 17.74 -6.26
N ARG A 487 -18.20 16.83 -7.12
CA ARG A 487 -19.60 16.79 -7.55
C ARG A 487 -20.54 16.60 -6.35
N GLN A 488 -20.26 15.64 -5.47
CA GLN A 488 -21.05 15.37 -4.27
C GLN A 488 -21.06 16.57 -3.31
N TYR A 489 -19.89 17.17 -3.07
CA TYR A 489 -19.75 18.35 -2.23
C TYR A 489 -20.61 19.52 -2.74
N LYS A 490 -20.60 19.78 -4.05
CA LYS A 490 -21.43 20.83 -4.66
C LYS A 490 -22.93 20.55 -4.52
N ALA A 491 -23.34 19.29 -4.67
CA ALA A 491 -24.74 18.88 -4.51
C ALA A 491 -25.22 19.00 -3.05
N GLN A 492 -24.35 18.70 -2.07
CA GLN A 492 -24.70 18.74 -0.64
C GLN A 492 -24.71 20.15 -0.04
N ASN A 493 -23.84 21.06 -0.51
CA ASN A 493 -23.65 22.39 0.10
C ASN A 493 -24.42 23.53 -0.60
N THR A 494 -25.22 23.24 -1.61
CA THR A 494 -26.13 24.23 -2.22
C THR A 494 -27.53 24.08 -1.62
N ASN A 495 -27.83 24.90 -0.61
CA ASN A 495 -29.17 24.93 -0.01
C ASN A 495 -30.25 25.29 -1.05
N PRO A 496 -31.43 24.65 -1.04
CA PRO A 496 -32.59 25.15 -1.77
C PRO A 496 -33.00 26.51 -1.19
N LEU A 497 -33.34 27.50 -2.03
CA LEU A 497 -33.89 28.76 -1.54
C LEU A 497 -35.24 28.50 -0.82
N PRO A 498 -35.57 29.23 0.26
CA PRO A 498 -36.85 29.06 0.97
C PRO A 498 -38.10 29.51 0.19
N SER A 499 -38.00 29.81 -1.11
CA SER A 499 -39.11 30.36 -1.88
C SER A 499 -39.12 29.86 -3.33
N LYS A 500 -40.02 28.89 -3.57
CA LYS A 500 -40.43 28.19 -4.82
C LYS A 500 -39.71 26.85 -5.10
N PRO A 501 -40.46 25.80 -5.50
CA PRO A 501 -39.90 24.55 -5.96
C PRO A 501 -39.41 24.75 -7.39
N ARG A 502 -38.16 25.19 -7.53
CA ARG A 502 -37.44 25.14 -8.80
C ARG A 502 -36.06 24.55 -8.53
N GLU A 503 -35.65 23.72 -9.47
CA GLU A 503 -34.42 22.92 -9.55
C GLU A 503 -33.25 23.42 -8.71
N PRO A 504 -32.52 22.51 -8.04
CA PRO A 504 -31.43 22.91 -7.15
C PRO A 504 -30.34 23.69 -7.90
N LEU A 505 -29.82 24.77 -7.27
CA LEU A 505 -28.93 25.76 -7.89
C LEU A 505 -27.66 25.18 -8.53
N TYR A 506 -27.15 24.05 -8.01
CA TYR A 506 -25.98 23.39 -8.58
C TYR A 506 -26.23 22.88 -10.00
N LEU A 507 -27.47 22.56 -10.37
CA LEU A 507 -27.82 22.16 -11.74
C LEU A 507 -27.72 23.32 -12.73
N ALA A 508 -27.66 24.58 -12.26
CA ALA A 508 -27.41 25.74 -13.12
C ALA A 508 -25.90 26.03 -13.30
N ASP A 509 -25.03 25.46 -12.46
CA ASP A 509 -23.58 25.69 -12.53
C ASP A 509 -22.96 24.99 -13.75
N ALA A 510 -22.36 25.79 -14.65
CA ALA A 510 -21.69 25.29 -15.85
C ALA A 510 -20.52 24.35 -15.50
N GLY A 511 -19.82 24.58 -14.38
CA GLY A 511 -18.75 23.72 -13.90
C GLY A 511 -19.27 22.36 -13.42
N TYR A 512 -20.43 22.35 -12.75
CA TYR A 512 -21.10 21.11 -12.35
C TYR A 512 -21.50 20.28 -13.56
N LYS A 513 -22.19 20.89 -14.55
CA LYS A 513 -22.59 20.20 -15.79
C LYS A 513 -21.38 19.66 -16.55
N ALA A 514 -20.29 20.42 -16.62
CA ALA A 514 -19.06 20.02 -17.26
C ALA A 514 -18.46 18.76 -16.61
N VAL A 515 -18.32 18.76 -15.29
CA VAL A 515 -17.80 17.61 -14.53
C VAL A 515 -18.73 16.41 -14.61
N ASP A 516 -20.04 16.61 -14.47
CA ASP A 516 -21.03 15.53 -14.56
C ASP A 516 -21.05 14.88 -15.95
N SER A 517 -21.04 15.69 -17.02
CA SER A 517 -20.95 15.20 -18.41
C SER A 517 -19.65 14.43 -18.68
N PHE A 518 -18.54 14.82 -18.04
CA PHE A 518 -17.27 14.11 -18.14
C PHE A 518 -17.35 12.77 -17.41
N LEU A 519 -17.87 12.74 -16.18
CA LEU A 519 -18.00 11.52 -15.38
C LEU A 519 -18.93 10.49 -16.04
N GLN A 520 -20.04 10.89 -16.66
CA GLN A 520 -20.94 9.99 -17.40
C GLN A 520 -20.26 9.30 -18.60
N ARG A 521 -19.21 9.90 -19.18
CA ARG A 521 -18.46 9.33 -20.31
C ARG A 521 -17.32 8.41 -19.87
N VAL A 522 -17.03 8.33 -18.57
CA VAL A 522 -15.97 7.47 -18.03
C VAL A 522 -16.27 5.99 -18.28
N PRO A 523 -15.32 5.19 -18.81
CA PRO A 523 -15.55 3.78 -19.09
C PRO A 523 -15.50 2.93 -17.81
N HIS A 524 -16.59 2.98 -17.04
CA HIS A 524 -16.68 2.33 -15.72
C HIS A 524 -16.35 0.83 -15.75
N TYR A 525 -16.79 0.08 -16.77
CA TYR A 525 -16.44 -1.34 -16.92
C TYR A 525 -14.93 -1.59 -17.12
N GLN A 526 -14.25 -0.77 -17.93
CA GLN A 526 -12.82 -0.92 -18.18
C GLN A 526 -12.00 -0.55 -16.95
N ILE A 527 -12.43 0.46 -16.19
CA ILE A 527 -11.83 0.81 -14.90
C ILE A 527 -12.04 -0.32 -13.90
N ALA A 528 -13.23 -0.89 -13.83
CA ALA A 528 -13.50 -2.02 -12.94
C ALA A 528 -12.55 -3.19 -13.25
N ASN A 529 -12.42 -3.58 -14.51
CA ASN A 529 -11.49 -4.64 -14.91
C ASN A 529 -10.01 -4.31 -14.58
N ALA A 530 -9.57 -3.08 -14.83
CA ALA A 530 -8.22 -2.67 -14.47
C ALA A 530 -8.01 -2.68 -12.94
N CYS A 531 -8.95 -2.18 -12.15
CA CYS A 531 -8.92 -2.22 -10.69
C CYS A 531 -8.90 -3.66 -10.16
N PHE A 532 -9.69 -4.56 -10.75
CA PHE A 532 -9.68 -5.98 -10.44
C PHE A 532 -8.28 -6.58 -10.65
N LYS A 533 -7.63 -6.31 -11.79
CA LYS A 533 -6.25 -6.75 -12.04
C LYS A 533 -5.24 -6.14 -11.06
N CYS A 534 -5.44 -4.89 -10.66
CA CYS A 534 -4.62 -4.20 -9.66
C CYS A 534 -4.90 -4.64 -8.22
N LYS A 535 -5.80 -5.61 -8.00
CA LYS A 535 -6.26 -6.10 -6.70
C LYS A 535 -6.95 -5.05 -5.82
N ALA A 536 -7.53 -4.02 -6.44
CA ALA A 536 -8.35 -2.99 -5.80
C ALA A 536 -9.84 -3.32 -5.97
N PHE A 537 -10.27 -4.39 -5.30
CA PHE A 537 -11.55 -5.02 -5.60
C PHE A 537 -12.75 -4.16 -5.19
N THR A 538 -12.70 -3.39 -4.09
CA THR A 538 -13.86 -2.56 -3.71
C THR A 538 -14.09 -1.41 -4.70
N ARG A 539 -13.01 -0.84 -5.26
CA ARG A 539 -13.12 0.18 -6.30
C ARG A 539 -13.68 -0.42 -7.58
N SER A 540 -13.27 -1.64 -7.90
CA SER A 540 -13.87 -2.37 -9.01
C SER A 540 -15.37 -2.61 -8.78
N LEU A 541 -15.80 -2.90 -7.53
CA LEU A 541 -17.21 -3.11 -7.21
C LEU A 541 -18.02 -1.83 -7.36
N MET A 542 -17.52 -0.74 -6.79
CA MET A 542 -18.12 0.58 -6.97
C MET A 542 -18.28 0.95 -8.45
N HIS A 543 -17.25 0.73 -9.28
CA HIS A 543 -17.32 1.07 -10.70
C HIS A 543 -18.24 0.14 -11.50
N ILE A 544 -18.36 -1.14 -11.17
CA ILE A 544 -19.30 -2.02 -11.86
C ILE A 544 -20.74 -1.68 -11.48
N GLU A 545 -21.02 -1.34 -10.23
CA GLU A 545 -22.35 -0.86 -9.80
C GLU A 545 -22.75 0.42 -10.54
N LEU A 546 -21.84 1.39 -10.64
CA LEU A 546 -22.06 2.62 -11.41
C LEU A 546 -22.32 2.32 -12.89
N HIS A 547 -21.60 1.35 -13.48
CA HIS A 547 -21.81 0.93 -14.85
C HIS A 547 -23.22 0.36 -15.10
N LEU A 548 -23.72 -0.46 -14.16
CA LEU A 548 -25.03 -1.09 -14.21
C LEU A 548 -26.18 -0.11 -13.94
N GLN A 549 -25.93 0.95 -13.17
CA GLN A 549 -26.92 2.02 -12.91
C GLN A 549 -27.14 2.92 -14.14
N ASP A 550 -26.06 3.31 -14.83
CA ASP A 550 -26.09 4.28 -15.94
C ASP A 550 -26.62 3.67 -17.25
N LYS A 551 -26.39 2.37 -17.45
CA LYS A 551 -26.83 1.65 -18.63
C LYS A 551 -27.69 0.48 -18.17
N LYS A 552 -28.98 0.49 -18.51
CA LYS A 552 -29.86 -0.70 -18.49
C LYS A 552 -29.40 -1.76 -19.49
N GLN A 553 -28.09 -1.99 -19.59
CA GLN A 553 -27.48 -3.06 -20.35
C GLN A 553 -27.81 -4.38 -19.64
N ASN A 554 -27.85 -5.45 -20.43
CA ASN A 554 -28.18 -6.78 -19.96
C ASN A 554 -27.22 -7.14 -18.83
N LEU A 555 -27.70 -7.05 -17.58
CA LEU A 555 -26.98 -7.46 -16.38
C LEU A 555 -26.27 -8.80 -16.60
N GLN A 556 -26.93 -9.70 -17.34
CA GLN A 556 -26.46 -11.01 -17.81
C GLN A 556 -25.04 -11.01 -18.42
N ASP A 557 -24.69 -10.02 -19.24
CA ASP A 557 -23.40 -9.98 -19.97
C ASP A 557 -22.22 -9.66 -19.03
N HIS A 558 -22.50 -9.09 -17.86
CA HIS A 558 -21.51 -8.65 -16.88
C HIS A 558 -21.50 -9.50 -15.60
N LEU A 559 -22.41 -10.46 -15.46
CA LEU A 559 -22.50 -11.33 -14.29
C LEU A 559 -21.19 -12.08 -14.04
N ASP A 560 -20.45 -12.51 -15.08
CA ASP A 560 -19.15 -13.18 -14.89
C ASP A 560 -18.17 -12.27 -14.16
N PHE A 561 -17.98 -11.06 -14.67
CA PHE A 561 -17.04 -10.12 -14.07
C PHE A 561 -17.43 -9.76 -12.63
N ILE A 562 -18.71 -9.52 -12.35
CA ILE A 562 -19.21 -9.22 -10.99
C ILE A 562 -18.99 -10.42 -10.05
N GLN A 563 -19.16 -11.63 -10.55
CA GLN A 563 -18.97 -12.86 -9.80
C GLN A 563 -17.51 -13.07 -9.41
N ARG A 564 -16.59 -12.87 -10.37
CA ARG A 564 -15.15 -12.89 -10.14
C ARG A 564 -14.72 -11.81 -9.15
N LEU A 565 -15.41 -10.68 -9.17
CA LEU A 565 -15.14 -9.54 -8.31
C LEU A 565 -15.58 -9.77 -6.87
N TYR A 566 -16.79 -10.28 -6.65
CA TYR A 566 -17.23 -10.71 -5.34
C TYR A 566 -16.33 -11.83 -4.80
N ARG A 567 -15.90 -12.78 -5.66
CA ARG A 567 -14.80 -13.72 -5.37
C ARG A 567 -13.57 -12.96 -4.86
N ALA A 568 -13.09 -11.95 -5.56
CA ALA A 568 -11.88 -11.31 -5.08
C ALA A 568 -12.06 -10.44 -3.80
N LEU A 569 -13.31 -10.15 -3.42
CA LEU A 569 -13.66 -9.38 -2.23
C LEU A 569 -13.86 -10.21 -0.97
N ASP A 570 -13.79 -11.53 -1.07
CA ASP A 570 -14.21 -12.42 0.02
C ASP A 570 -15.69 -12.19 0.45
N GLU A 571 -16.56 -11.77 -0.50
CA GLU A 571 -18.01 -11.48 -0.35
C GLU A 571 -18.91 -12.57 -0.99
N PRO A 572 -19.12 -13.69 -0.30
CA PRO A 572 -19.81 -14.88 -0.82
C PRO A 572 -21.30 -14.69 -1.11
N ASP A 573 -22.03 -13.89 -0.32
CA ASP A 573 -23.42 -13.53 -0.58
C ASP A 573 -23.61 -12.83 -1.93
N GLY A 574 -22.66 -11.95 -2.29
CA GLY A 574 -22.65 -11.29 -3.59
C GLY A 574 -22.44 -12.27 -4.74
N VAL A 575 -21.58 -13.28 -4.56
CA VAL A 575 -21.35 -14.35 -5.55
C VAL A 575 -22.61 -15.19 -5.76
N VAL A 576 -23.28 -15.58 -4.67
CA VAL A 576 -24.56 -16.32 -4.70
C VAL A 576 -25.65 -15.48 -5.35
N GLY A 577 -25.79 -14.20 -4.97
CA GLY A 577 -26.77 -13.28 -5.54
C GLY A 577 -26.57 -13.05 -7.05
N VAL A 578 -25.34 -12.96 -7.54
CA VAL A 578 -25.05 -12.83 -8.98
C VAL A 578 -25.37 -14.11 -9.73
N SER A 579 -25.10 -15.27 -9.13
CA SER A 579 -25.57 -16.55 -9.65
C SER A 579 -27.11 -16.61 -9.67
N ALA A 580 -27.76 -16.01 -8.65
CA ALA A 580 -29.20 -15.97 -8.44
C ALA A 580 -29.99 -15.28 -9.56
N ILE A 581 -29.36 -14.32 -10.21
CA ILE A 581 -29.98 -13.46 -11.21
C ILE A 581 -29.66 -13.95 -12.64
N ARG A 582 -28.71 -14.88 -12.81
CA ARG A 582 -28.26 -15.36 -14.13
C ARG A 582 -29.32 -16.23 -14.83
N GLN A 583 -29.56 -15.97 -16.11
CA GLN A 583 -30.54 -16.65 -16.97
C GLN A 583 -29.88 -17.58 -18.02
N THR A 584 -28.58 -17.42 -18.29
CA THR A 584 -27.82 -18.26 -19.24
C THR A 584 -27.03 -19.38 -18.53
N PRO A 585 -26.85 -20.55 -19.18
CA PRO A 585 -26.04 -21.63 -18.61
C PRO A 585 -24.58 -21.20 -18.47
N GLN A 586 -23.98 -21.54 -17.33
CA GLN A 586 -22.66 -21.08 -16.90
C GLN A 586 -21.52 -21.73 -17.72
N SER A 587 -20.41 -21.02 -17.91
CA SER A 587 -19.20 -21.62 -18.49
C SER A 587 -18.29 -22.23 -17.42
N LEU A 588 -17.50 -23.22 -17.84
CA LEU A 588 -16.65 -24.08 -17.01
C LEU A 588 -15.72 -23.34 -16.03
N MET A 589 -15.13 -22.23 -16.49
CA MET A 589 -14.20 -21.41 -15.71
C MET A 589 -14.93 -20.51 -14.70
N GLU A 590 -16.19 -20.16 -14.99
CA GLU A 590 -17.04 -19.28 -14.19
C GLU A 590 -17.56 -19.99 -12.93
N GLN A 591 -17.76 -21.29 -13.04
CA GLN A 591 -18.18 -22.12 -11.93
C GLN A 591 -17.03 -22.41 -10.94
N ILE A 592 -15.79 -22.49 -11.40
CA ILE A 592 -14.59 -22.63 -10.54
C ILE A 592 -14.33 -21.34 -9.79
N LEU A 593 -14.75 -20.19 -10.36
CA LEU A 593 -14.49 -18.88 -9.76
C LEU A 593 -15.41 -18.53 -8.60
N ILE A 594 -16.70 -18.84 -8.70
CA ILE A 594 -17.70 -18.68 -7.63
C ILE A 594 -17.29 -19.37 -6.33
N HIS A 595 -16.45 -20.37 -6.50
CA HIS A 595 -16.34 -21.43 -5.59
C HIS A 595 -15.48 -21.10 -4.36
N ASP A 596 -14.26 -20.61 -4.56
CA ASP A 596 -13.25 -20.46 -3.50
C ASP A 596 -13.63 -19.46 -2.39
N LEU A 597 -14.81 -18.85 -2.47
CA LEU A 597 -15.25 -17.77 -1.63
C LEU A 597 -16.41 -17.99 -0.69
N LEU A 598 -17.38 -18.78 -1.11
CA LEU A 598 -18.40 -19.26 -0.16
C LEU A 598 -17.77 -20.12 0.94
N PHE A 599 -16.60 -20.71 0.65
CA PHE A 599 -15.68 -21.29 1.62
C PHE A 599 -15.34 -20.30 2.78
N LEU A 600 -15.34 -18.98 2.58
CA LEU A 600 -14.91 -17.96 3.57
C LEU A 600 -16.05 -17.59 4.52
N GLN A 601 -17.30 -17.61 4.02
CA GLN A 601 -18.50 -17.31 4.80
C GLN A 601 -18.70 -18.27 5.97
N ARG A 602 -18.50 -19.56 5.70
CA ARG A 602 -18.87 -20.63 6.64
C ARG A 602 -17.88 -20.83 7.77
N LEU A 603 -16.68 -20.30 7.60
CA LEU A 603 -15.67 -20.23 8.66
C LEU A 603 -16.01 -19.14 9.69
N TYR A 604 -16.83 -18.14 9.32
CA TYR A 604 -17.29 -17.10 10.25
C TYR A 604 -18.62 -17.41 10.93
N GLN A 605 -19.48 -18.21 10.31
CA GLN A 605 -20.75 -18.63 10.91
C GLN A 605 -20.64 -19.81 11.87
N ALA A 606 -19.57 -20.61 11.77
CA ALA A 606 -19.30 -21.71 12.70
C ALA A 606 -18.85 -21.24 14.11
N LEU A 607 -18.68 -19.93 14.32
CA LEU A 607 -18.23 -19.32 15.59
C LEU A 607 -19.36 -19.04 16.61
N ASP A 608 -20.57 -19.58 16.37
CA ASP A 608 -21.69 -19.88 17.29
C ASP A 608 -22.04 -18.91 18.46
N GLU A 609 -23.12 -18.11 18.29
CA GLU A 609 -23.92 -17.58 19.41
C GLU A 609 -24.99 -18.60 19.89
N PRO A 610 -25.24 -18.74 21.22
CA PRO A 610 -25.69 -20.01 21.80
C PRO A 610 -27.21 -20.26 21.86
N ASP A 611 -28.06 -19.32 21.42
CA ASP A 611 -29.51 -19.37 21.71
C ASP A 611 -30.34 -20.16 20.67
N GLY A 612 -29.76 -20.56 19.54
CA GLY A 612 -30.45 -21.30 18.46
C GLY A 612 -30.64 -22.80 18.73
N VAL A 613 -29.83 -23.39 19.60
CA VAL A 613 -29.76 -24.86 19.76
C VAL A 613 -30.94 -25.43 20.57
N VAL A 614 -31.63 -24.60 21.38
CA VAL A 614 -32.75 -25.07 22.22
C VAL A 614 -34.07 -25.15 21.44
N GLY A 615 -34.23 -24.39 20.35
CA GLY A 615 -35.45 -24.36 19.53
C GLY A 615 -35.67 -25.57 18.61
N VAL A 616 -34.59 -26.24 18.19
CA VAL A 616 -34.64 -27.27 17.13
C VAL A 616 -35.08 -28.65 17.65
N SER A 617 -34.99 -28.89 18.96
CA SER A 617 -35.44 -30.14 19.58
C SER A 617 -36.98 -30.27 19.66
N ALA A 618 -37.71 -29.16 19.61
CA ALA A 618 -39.17 -29.13 19.79
C ALA A 618 -39.97 -29.38 18.49
N ILE A 619 -39.34 -29.25 17.32
CA ILE A 619 -40.02 -29.31 16.01
C ILE A 619 -40.08 -30.75 15.46
N ARG A 620 -39.37 -31.69 16.08
CA ARG A 620 -39.31 -33.10 15.63
C ARG A 620 -40.54 -33.97 15.93
N GLN A 621 -41.66 -33.42 16.42
CA GLN A 621 -42.80 -34.23 16.88
C GLN A 621 -44.22 -33.77 16.49
N THR A 622 -44.47 -33.28 15.27
CA THR A 622 -45.88 -33.07 14.83
C THR A 622 -46.20 -33.53 13.40
N PRO A 623 -47.39 -34.11 13.15
CA PRO A 623 -47.68 -34.88 11.92
C PRO A 623 -48.25 -34.05 10.75
N GLN A 624 -48.19 -34.68 9.58
CA GLN A 624 -48.33 -34.20 8.19
C GLN A 624 -49.65 -33.54 7.73
N SER A 625 -50.57 -33.13 8.61
CA SER A 625 -51.90 -32.64 8.17
C SER A 625 -52.12 -31.12 8.25
N LEU A 626 -51.08 -30.31 8.49
CA LEU A 626 -51.20 -28.85 8.62
C LEU A 626 -50.70 -28.04 7.41
N MET A 627 -50.12 -28.69 6.41
CA MET A 627 -49.49 -28.02 5.25
C MET A 627 -50.53 -27.39 4.30
N GLU A 628 -51.74 -27.93 4.23
CA GLU A 628 -52.83 -27.38 3.41
C GLU A 628 -53.49 -26.14 4.03
N GLN A 629 -53.43 -25.95 5.35
CA GLN A 629 -54.05 -24.79 6.02
C GLN A 629 -53.18 -23.53 5.99
N ILE A 630 -51.85 -23.68 5.94
CA ILE A 630 -50.90 -22.55 5.89
C ILE A 630 -50.94 -21.86 4.52
N LEU A 631 -51.10 -22.62 3.44
CA LEU A 631 -51.20 -22.11 2.06
C LEU A 631 -52.46 -21.26 1.84
N ILE A 632 -53.60 -21.66 2.43
CA ILE A 632 -54.85 -20.91 2.34
C ILE A 632 -54.78 -19.61 3.16
N HIS A 633 -54.11 -19.63 4.32
CA HIS A 633 -53.96 -18.45 5.17
C HIS A 633 -53.00 -17.40 4.57
N GLY A 634 -51.92 -17.83 3.93
CA GLY A 634 -50.97 -16.95 3.24
C GLY A 634 -51.59 -16.21 2.05
N LEU A 635 -52.44 -16.87 1.27
CA LEU A 635 -53.16 -16.26 0.15
C LEU A 635 -54.23 -15.24 0.60
N LEU A 636 -54.89 -15.49 1.72
CA LEU A 636 -55.90 -14.57 2.29
C LEU A 636 -55.26 -13.30 2.87
N LEU A 637 -54.03 -13.40 3.38
CA LEU A 637 -53.25 -12.28 3.90
C LEU A 637 -52.76 -11.37 2.76
N LEU A 638 -52.33 -11.95 1.63
CA LEU A 638 -52.00 -11.20 0.43
C LEU A 638 -53.23 -10.48 -0.16
N GLN A 639 -54.39 -11.15 -0.20
CA GLN A 639 -55.65 -10.56 -0.68
C GLN A 639 -56.09 -9.36 0.17
N ARG A 640 -55.92 -9.41 1.49
CA ARG A 640 -56.24 -8.28 2.40
C ARG A 640 -55.24 -7.13 2.30
N LEU A 641 -53.96 -7.42 2.07
CA LEU A 641 -52.93 -6.39 1.84
C LEU A 641 -53.16 -5.61 0.55
N TYR A 642 -53.57 -6.27 -0.52
CA TYR A 642 -53.93 -5.59 -1.78
C TYR A 642 -55.25 -4.82 -1.71
N GLN A 643 -56.23 -5.27 -0.90
CA GLN A 643 -57.44 -4.49 -0.60
C GLN A 643 -57.16 -3.25 0.26
N ALA A 644 -56.10 -3.25 1.07
CA ALA A 644 -55.72 -2.11 1.89
C ALA A 644 -54.97 -1.01 1.12
N LEU A 645 -54.53 -1.28 -0.11
CA LEU A 645 -53.70 -0.38 -0.92
C LEU A 645 -54.46 0.35 -2.06
N ASP A 646 -55.76 0.12 -2.21
CA ASP A 646 -56.70 0.88 -3.05
C ASP A 646 -56.23 1.23 -4.49
N GLU A 647 -55.47 0.33 -5.14
CA GLU A 647 -55.14 0.44 -6.57
C GLU A 647 -55.97 -0.54 -7.44
N PRO A 648 -56.76 -0.04 -8.40
CA PRO A 648 -57.72 -0.85 -9.18
C PRO A 648 -57.10 -1.66 -10.33
N ASP A 649 -55.81 -1.47 -10.65
CA ASP A 649 -55.20 -2.06 -11.86
C ASP A 649 -54.67 -3.50 -11.66
N GLY A 650 -54.56 -3.98 -10.41
CA GLY A 650 -54.04 -5.31 -10.09
C GLY A 650 -54.98 -6.49 -10.39
N VAL A 651 -56.28 -6.25 -10.52
CA VAL A 651 -57.29 -7.33 -10.68
C VAL A 651 -57.32 -7.90 -12.11
N VAL A 652 -56.87 -7.14 -13.11
CA VAL A 652 -56.86 -7.58 -14.52
C VAL A 652 -55.71 -8.56 -14.80
N GLY A 653 -54.56 -8.39 -14.14
CA GLY A 653 -53.39 -9.27 -14.29
C GLY A 653 -53.59 -10.70 -13.76
N LEU A 654 -54.36 -10.87 -12.69
CA LEU A 654 -54.63 -12.18 -12.08
C LEU A 654 -55.60 -13.05 -12.91
N SER A 655 -56.45 -12.43 -13.74
CA SER A 655 -57.33 -13.16 -14.65
C SER A 655 -56.56 -13.77 -15.84
N ALA A 656 -55.46 -13.14 -16.25
CA ALA A 656 -54.57 -13.63 -17.32
C ALA A 656 -53.74 -14.85 -16.87
N ILE A 657 -53.36 -14.93 -15.59
CA ILE A 657 -52.59 -16.06 -15.02
C ILE A 657 -53.43 -17.36 -15.04
N ARG A 658 -54.76 -17.25 -14.92
CA ARG A 658 -55.69 -18.40 -14.94
C ARG A 658 -55.80 -19.12 -16.29
N GLN A 659 -55.31 -18.51 -17.38
CA GLN A 659 -55.38 -19.07 -18.74
C GLN A 659 -54.04 -19.63 -19.22
N THR A 660 -53.02 -19.67 -18.38
CA THR A 660 -51.71 -20.24 -18.74
C THR A 660 -51.77 -21.79 -18.75
N PRO A 661 -51.31 -22.47 -19.81
CA PRO A 661 -51.33 -23.93 -19.90
C PRO A 661 -50.52 -24.59 -18.78
N GLN A 662 -50.95 -25.77 -18.31
CA GLN A 662 -50.33 -26.55 -17.23
C GLN A 662 -48.82 -26.81 -17.44
N SER A 663 -48.36 -26.87 -18.70
CA SER A 663 -46.93 -27.00 -19.05
C SER A 663 -46.09 -25.75 -18.76
N LEU A 664 -46.69 -24.56 -18.80
CA LEU A 664 -46.07 -23.30 -18.39
C LEU A 664 -46.00 -23.22 -16.86
N MET A 665 -46.99 -23.79 -16.16
CA MET A 665 -47.02 -23.83 -14.69
C MET A 665 -45.92 -24.75 -14.11
N GLU A 666 -45.64 -25.89 -14.75
CA GLU A 666 -44.48 -26.74 -14.39
C GLU A 666 -43.13 -26.07 -14.67
N GLN A 667 -43.02 -25.28 -15.75
CA GLN A 667 -41.81 -24.51 -16.06
C GLN A 667 -41.59 -23.32 -15.11
N ILE A 668 -42.67 -22.69 -14.65
CA ILE A 668 -42.63 -21.58 -13.68
C ILE A 668 -42.28 -22.10 -12.28
N LEU A 669 -42.84 -23.24 -11.85
CA LEU A 669 -42.58 -23.83 -10.52
C LEU A 669 -41.10 -24.23 -10.31
N ILE A 670 -40.41 -24.68 -11.37
CA ILE A 670 -38.97 -25.02 -11.32
C ILE A 670 -38.11 -23.77 -11.13
N HIS A 671 -38.51 -22.66 -11.76
CA HIS A 671 -37.80 -21.38 -11.68
C HIS A 671 -37.98 -20.73 -10.29
N ASP A 672 -39.14 -20.95 -9.66
CA ASP A 672 -39.47 -20.42 -8.33
C ASP A 672 -38.87 -21.25 -7.18
N LEU A 673 -38.69 -22.57 -7.34
CA LEU A 673 -37.94 -23.40 -6.37
C LEU A 673 -36.46 -23.02 -6.32
N LEU A 674 -35.86 -22.63 -7.45
CA LEU A 674 -34.49 -22.12 -7.51
C LEU A 674 -34.38 -20.78 -6.77
N LEU A 675 -35.35 -19.88 -6.97
CA LEU A 675 -35.43 -18.61 -6.25
C LEU A 675 -35.63 -18.82 -4.73
N LEU A 676 -36.43 -19.81 -4.34
CA LEU A 676 -36.68 -20.15 -2.94
C LEU A 676 -35.45 -20.78 -2.26
N GLN A 677 -34.72 -21.66 -2.96
CA GLN A 677 -33.42 -22.16 -2.49
C GLN A 677 -32.42 -21.01 -2.31
N ARG A 678 -32.42 -20.07 -3.26
CA ARG A 678 -31.60 -18.85 -3.24
C ARG A 678 -31.99 -17.89 -2.14
N LEU A 679 -33.26 -17.85 -1.74
CA LEU A 679 -33.75 -17.05 -0.61
C LEU A 679 -33.38 -17.69 0.73
N TYR A 680 -33.57 -19.01 0.92
CA TYR A 680 -33.11 -19.69 2.14
C TYR A 680 -31.58 -19.68 2.29
N GLN A 681 -30.86 -19.75 1.16
CA GLN A 681 -29.41 -19.59 1.12
C GLN A 681 -28.99 -18.13 1.40
N ALA A 682 -29.77 -17.14 0.99
CA ALA A 682 -29.55 -15.73 1.32
C ALA A 682 -30.03 -15.32 2.73
N LEU A 683 -30.77 -16.20 3.41
CA LEU A 683 -31.27 -16.02 4.78
C LEU A 683 -30.49 -16.87 5.80
N ASP A 684 -29.46 -17.58 5.37
CA ASP A 684 -28.64 -18.51 6.19
C ASP A 684 -29.44 -19.56 6.98
N GLU A 685 -30.48 -20.11 6.34
CA GLU A 685 -31.21 -21.25 6.86
C GLU A 685 -30.81 -22.55 6.14
N PRO A 686 -29.84 -23.33 6.68
CA PRO A 686 -29.39 -24.58 6.05
C PRO A 686 -30.52 -25.61 5.92
N ASP A 687 -31.48 -25.61 6.85
CA ASP A 687 -32.65 -26.49 6.84
C ASP A 687 -33.60 -26.19 5.66
N GLY A 688 -33.73 -24.93 5.26
CA GLY A 688 -34.53 -24.50 4.11
C GLY A 688 -33.91 -24.90 2.77
N VAL A 689 -32.58 -24.82 2.65
CA VAL A 689 -31.85 -25.26 1.45
C VAL A 689 -31.91 -26.78 1.28
N VAL A 690 -31.80 -27.53 2.38
CA VAL A 690 -31.96 -29.00 2.39
C VAL A 690 -33.42 -29.40 2.10
N GLY A 691 -34.40 -28.65 2.60
CA GLY A 691 -35.82 -28.85 2.30
C GLY A 691 -36.18 -28.62 0.83
N VAL A 692 -35.65 -27.56 0.21
CA VAL A 692 -35.91 -27.26 -1.21
C VAL A 692 -35.22 -28.25 -2.15
N SER A 693 -34.02 -28.69 -1.81
CA SER A 693 -33.31 -29.74 -2.56
C SER A 693 -34.00 -31.12 -2.45
N ALA A 694 -34.71 -31.41 -1.35
CA ALA A 694 -35.53 -32.62 -1.19
C ALA A 694 -36.85 -32.61 -2.00
N VAL A 695 -37.39 -31.43 -2.33
CA VAL A 695 -38.65 -31.24 -3.08
C VAL A 695 -38.44 -31.14 -4.60
N ARG A 696 -37.21 -30.85 -5.04
CA ARG A 696 -36.86 -30.69 -6.47
C ARG A 696 -36.88 -32.04 -7.22
N GLN A 697 -37.52 -32.07 -8.40
CA GLN A 697 -37.60 -33.26 -9.27
C GLN A 697 -36.57 -33.29 -10.42
N THR A 698 -35.84 -32.20 -10.68
CA THR A 698 -34.82 -32.14 -11.75
C THR A 698 -33.39 -32.37 -11.22
N PRO A 699 -32.54 -33.16 -11.91
CA PRO A 699 -31.17 -33.41 -11.48
C PRO A 699 -30.31 -32.14 -11.59
N GLN A 700 -29.47 -31.89 -10.58
CA GLN A 700 -28.51 -30.79 -10.55
C GLN A 700 -27.39 -31.01 -11.57
N SER A 701 -26.86 -29.95 -12.17
CA SER A 701 -25.66 -30.09 -12.99
C SER A 701 -24.47 -30.44 -12.09
N LEU A 702 -23.53 -31.28 -12.59
CA LEU A 702 -22.37 -31.70 -11.81
C LEU A 702 -21.59 -30.50 -11.28
N MET A 703 -21.56 -29.43 -12.04
CA MET A 703 -20.81 -28.27 -11.64
C MET A 703 -21.58 -27.34 -10.70
N GLU A 704 -22.91 -27.27 -10.75
CA GLU A 704 -23.69 -26.71 -9.64
C GLU A 704 -23.47 -27.49 -8.35
N GLN A 705 -23.23 -28.82 -8.41
CA GLN A 705 -22.91 -29.63 -7.23
C GLN A 705 -21.53 -29.32 -6.68
N ILE A 706 -20.50 -29.25 -7.52
CA ILE A 706 -19.16 -28.75 -7.12
C ILE A 706 -19.34 -27.38 -6.44
N LEU A 707 -20.09 -26.49 -7.12
CA LEU A 707 -20.37 -25.14 -6.68
C LEU A 707 -20.92 -25.09 -5.26
N ILE A 708 -21.92 -25.93 -5.02
CA ILE A 708 -22.62 -26.02 -3.75
C ILE A 708 -21.68 -26.64 -2.72
N HIS A 709 -21.02 -27.76 -3.00
CA HIS A 709 -20.23 -28.47 -1.99
C HIS A 709 -19.04 -27.68 -1.48
N GLU A 710 -18.24 -27.08 -2.34
CA GLU A 710 -17.12 -26.30 -1.82
C GLU A 710 -17.60 -24.90 -1.31
N SER A 711 -18.81 -24.43 -1.69
CA SER A 711 -19.47 -23.27 -1.09
C SER A 711 -19.97 -23.60 0.31
N LEU A 712 -20.30 -24.87 0.52
CA LEU A 712 -20.68 -25.43 1.80
C LEU A 712 -19.47 -25.65 2.72
N GLY A 713 -18.23 -25.44 2.22
CA GLY A 713 -16.99 -25.85 2.89
C GLY A 713 -16.80 -27.37 2.95
N GLN A 714 -17.68 -28.13 2.28
CA GLN A 714 -17.64 -29.58 2.18
C GLN A 714 -16.66 -29.98 1.08
N HIS A 715 -15.38 -29.73 1.33
CA HIS A 715 -14.34 -30.05 0.35
C HIS A 715 -14.26 -31.56 0.03
N GLU A 716 -14.78 -32.44 0.90
CA GLU A 716 -14.88 -33.88 0.63
C GLU A 716 -15.89 -34.19 -0.49
N ASP A 717 -17.04 -33.53 -0.48
CA ASP A 717 -18.05 -33.68 -1.51
C ASP A 717 -17.67 -32.92 -2.79
N ALA A 718 -16.96 -31.80 -2.65
CA ALA A 718 -16.33 -31.08 -3.73
C ALA A 718 -15.29 -31.92 -4.47
N GLN A 719 -14.41 -32.58 -3.73
CA GLN A 719 -13.42 -33.50 -4.27
C GLN A 719 -14.13 -34.58 -5.10
N SER A 720 -15.19 -35.16 -4.56
CA SER A 720 -16.01 -36.17 -5.24
C SER A 720 -16.62 -35.64 -6.54
N CYS A 721 -17.07 -34.39 -6.55
CA CYS A 721 -17.65 -33.78 -7.74
C CYS A 721 -16.59 -33.36 -8.77
N TYR A 722 -15.41 -32.91 -8.35
CA TYR A 722 -14.28 -32.68 -9.25
C TYR A 722 -13.74 -33.95 -9.87
N GLU A 723 -13.65 -35.04 -9.11
CA GLU A 723 -13.26 -36.34 -9.63
C GLU A 723 -14.24 -36.81 -10.71
N LYS A 724 -15.54 -36.57 -10.52
CA LYS A 724 -16.56 -36.80 -11.55
C LYS A 724 -16.39 -35.84 -12.76
N ALA A 725 -16.03 -34.58 -12.54
CA ALA A 725 -15.87 -33.61 -13.62
C ALA A 725 -14.66 -33.93 -14.49
N ILE A 726 -13.57 -34.38 -13.88
CA ILE A 726 -12.38 -34.87 -14.59
C ILE A 726 -12.70 -36.16 -15.35
N GLN A 727 -13.62 -37.00 -14.86
CA GLN A 727 -14.08 -38.19 -15.59
C GLN A 727 -14.89 -37.83 -16.84
N THR A 728 -15.70 -36.77 -16.77
CA THR A 728 -16.49 -36.28 -17.92
C THR A 728 -15.67 -35.47 -18.91
N GLU A 729 -14.75 -34.65 -18.41
CA GLU A 729 -13.95 -33.69 -19.18
C GLU A 729 -12.47 -33.72 -18.71
N PRO A 730 -11.68 -34.70 -19.18
CA PRO A 730 -10.32 -34.94 -18.68
C PRO A 730 -9.27 -33.96 -19.23
N ASP A 731 -9.63 -33.14 -20.23
CA ASP A 731 -8.68 -32.28 -20.95
C ASP A 731 -8.60 -30.86 -20.40
N GLU A 732 -9.44 -30.53 -19.41
CA GLU A 732 -9.52 -29.19 -18.85
C GLU A 732 -8.64 -29.04 -17.60
N VAL A 733 -7.65 -28.14 -17.65
CA VAL A 733 -6.71 -27.92 -16.53
C VAL A 733 -7.38 -27.30 -15.31
N SER A 734 -8.44 -26.53 -15.52
CA SER A 734 -9.11 -25.77 -14.46
C SER A 734 -9.74 -26.71 -13.42
N TYR A 735 -10.30 -27.86 -13.83
CA TYR A 735 -10.77 -28.91 -12.91
C TYR A 735 -9.65 -29.57 -12.12
N HIS A 736 -8.50 -29.80 -12.75
CA HIS A 736 -7.33 -30.29 -12.04
C HIS A 736 -6.85 -29.27 -11.00
N GLN A 737 -6.88 -27.97 -11.32
CA GLN A 737 -6.54 -26.91 -10.37
C GLN A 737 -7.54 -26.84 -9.20
N GLY A 738 -8.84 -26.91 -9.47
CA GLY A 738 -9.88 -26.92 -8.45
C GLY A 738 -9.80 -28.13 -7.52
N LEU A 739 -9.59 -29.33 -8.07
CA LEU A 739 -9.35 -30.53 -7.27
C LEU A 739 -8.09 -30.41 -6.41
N LEU A 740 -7.00 -29.87 -6.96
CA LEU A 740 -5.77 -29.65 -6.20
C LEU A 740 -5.97 -28.63 -5.08
N TYR A 741 -6.72 -27.56 -5.34
CA TYR A 741 -7.08 -26.59 -4.32
C TYR A 741 -7.89 -27.24 -3.20
N SER A 742 -8.99 -27.94 -3.52
CA SER A 742 -9.81 -28.67 -2.54
C SER A 742 -9.00 -29.70 -1.74
N LEU A 743 -8.08 -30.44 -2.38
CA LEU A 743 -7.20 -31.38 -1.68
C LEU A 743 -6.19 -30.68 -0.76
N MET A 744 -5.73 -29.48 -1.11
CA MET A 744 -4.81 -28.69 -0.28
C MET A 744 -5.52 -28.09 0.93
N GLU A 745 -6.76 -27.63 0.77
CA GLU A 745 -7.60 -27.10 1.85
C GLU A 745 -8.04 -28.22 2.83
N LEU A 746 -8.35 -29.42 2.33
CA LEU A 746 -8.59 -30.61 3.18
C LEU A 746 -7.35 -31.10 3.94
N GLY A 747 -6.18 -30.52 3.72
CA GLY A 747 -4.91 -31.04 4.25
C GLY A 747 -4.47 -32.36 3.63
N GLN A 748 -5.11 -32.84 2.56
CA GLN A 748 -4.77 -34.07 1.82
C GLN A 748 -3.62 -33.83 0.82
N VAL A 749 -2.57 -33.17 1.30
CA VAL A 749 -1.43 -32.68 0.51
C VAL A 749 -0.70 -33.80 -0.26
N ASN A 750 -0.64 -35.01 0.29
CA ASN A 750 -0.05 -36.18 -0.38
C ASN A 750 -0.82 -36.57 -1.65
N LYS A 751 -2.16 -36.55 -1.61
CA LYS A 751 -2.98 -36.85 -2.79
C LYS A 751 -2.85 -35.74 -3.83
N ALA A 752 -2.82 -34.49 -3.39
CA ALA A 752 -2.61 -33.35 -4.27
C ALA A 752 -1.29 -33.48 -5.05
N LEU A 753 -0.19 -33.82 -4.37
CA LEU A 753 1.11 -33.98 -5.01
C LEU A 753 1.13 -35.11 -6.06
N LEU A 754 0.55 -36.26 -5.72
CA LEU A 754 0.47 -37.41 -6.63
C LEU A 754 -0.40 -37.09 -7.87
N HIS A 755 -1.52 -36.41 -7.67
CA HIS A 755 -2.41 -36.00 -8.76
C HIS A 755 -1.73 -34.98 -9.68
N ALA A 756 -1.09 -33.96 -9.12
CA ALA A 756 -0.42 -32.92 -9.90
C ALA A 756 0.76 -33.49 -10.71
N THR A 757 1.61 -34.31 -10.09
CA THR A 757 2.73 -34.96 -10.79
C THR A 757 2.25 -35.91 -11.88
N GLY A 758 1.18 -36.68 -11.63
CA GLY A 758 0.56 -37.55 -12.62
C GLY A 758 -0.09 -36.78 -13.78
N ALA A 759 -0.73 -35.65 -13.51
CA ALA A 759 -1.33 -34.78 -14.53
C ALA A 759 -0.25 -34.15 -15.44
N VAL A 760 0.84 -33.63 -14.85
CA VAL A 760 1.96 -33.06 -15.61
C VAL A 760 2.72 -34.12 -16.40
N ALA A 761 2.84 -35.35 -15.87
CA ALA A 761 3.45 -36.47 -16.60
C ALA A 761 2.65 -36.85 -17.86
N LYS A 762 1.32 -36.71 -17.82
CA LYS A 762 0.45 -36.94 -18.99
C LYS A 762 0.48 -35.78 -19.98
N LYS A 763 0.50 -34.54 -19.50
CA LYS A 763 0.54 -33.32 -20.32
C LYS A 763 1.55 -32.32 -19.75
N VAL A 764 2.73 -32.27 -20.37
CA VAL A 764 3.84 -31.40 -19.95
C VAL A 764 3.47 -29.91 -20.03
N ASP A 765 2.58 -29.54 -20.94
CA ASP A 765 2.11 -28.16 -21.14
C ASP A 765 1.38 -27.58 -19.91
N TRP A 766 0.87 -28.44 -19.01
CA TRP A 766 0.17 -28.03 -17.80
C TRP A 766 1.12 -27.63 -16.66
N ASN A 767 2.43 -27.88 -16.83
CA ASN A 767 3.43 -27.60 -15.81
C ASN A 767 3.34 -26.16 -15.28
N PRO A 768 3.31 -25.07 -16.09
CA PRO A 768 3.27 -23.71 -15.56
C PRO A 768 2.06 -23.40 -14.67
N GLN A 769 0.93 -24.08 -14.90
CA GLN A 769 -0.35 -23.87 -14.21
C GLN A 769 -0.46 -24.71 -12.92
N LEU A 770 0.16 -25.89 -12.88
CA LEU A 770 0.11 -26.82 -11.74
C LEU A 770 1.36 -26.76 -10.85
N TYR A 771 2.45 -26.17 -11.34
CA TYR A 771 3.74 -26.12 -10.66
C TYR A 771 3.70 -25.46 -9.29
N ASN A 772 2.86 -24.44 -9.11
CA ASN A 772 2.65 -23.80 -7.81
C ASN A 772 2.20 -24.81 -6.74
N TYR A 773 1.21 -25.64 -7.06
CA TYR A 773 0.67 -26.66 -6.15
C TYR A 773 1.66 -27.80 -5.89
N MET A 774 2.43 -28.22 -6.91
CA MET A 774 3.47 -29.25 -6.73
C MET A 774 4.56 -28.79 -5.75
N VAL A 775 5.05 -27.57 -5.92
CA VAL A 775 6.06 -27.01 -5.03
C VAL A 775 5.48 -26.81 -3.63
N GLU A 776 4.26 -26.28 -3.54
CA GLU A 776 3.58 -26.10 -2.26
C GLU A 776 3.42 -27.40 -1.48
N ALA A 777 2.89 -28.42 -2.14
CA ALA A 777 2.68 -29.72 -1.54
C ALA A 777 4.01 -30.37 -1.12
N ALA A 778 5.06 -30.25 -1.94
CA ALA A 778 6.36 -30.83 -1.65
C ALA A 778 7.00 -30.25 -0.38
N TRP A 779 6.95 -28.93 -0.16
CA TRP A 779 7.49 -28.34 1.07
C TRP A 779 6.59 -28.54 2.28
N LYS A 780 5.25 -28.51 2.13
CA LYS A 780 4.31 -28.82 3.22
C LYS A 780 4.48 -30.25 3.76
N LEU A 781 4.81 -31.21 2.89
CA LEU A 781 5.05 -32.61 3.25
C LEU A 781 6.51 -32.91 3.68
N GLY A 782 7.42 -31.94 3.58
CA GLY A 782 8.85 -32.17 3.84
C GLY A 782 9.53 -33.12 2.82
N ARG A 783 8.99 -33.24 1.59
CA ARG A 783 9.59 -34.04 0.50
C ARG A 783 10.71 -33.28 -0.20
N TRP A 784 11.79 -33.04 0.54
CA TRP A 784 12.89 -32.17 0.11
C TRP A 784 13.65 -32.62 -1.15
N GLN A 785 13.58 -33.89 -1.55
CA GLN A 785 14.20 -34.39 -2.79
C GLN A 785 13.38 -34.01 -4.03
N GLU A 786 12.05 -34.16 -3.96
CA GLU A 786 11.14 -33.76 -5.03
C GLU A 786 11.17 -32.24 -5.22
N LEU A 787 11.19 -31.48 -4.12
CA LEU A 787 11.33 -30.02 -4.13
C LEU A 787 12.62 -29.57 -4.82
N GLU A 788 13.73 -30.28 -4.61
CA GLU A 788 15.02 -29.99 -5.25
C GLU A 788 14.96 -30.19 -6.78
N ASN A 789 14.24 -31.23 -7.22
CA ASN A 789 14.05 -31.49 -8.65
C ASN A 789 13.17 -30.42 -9.30
N PHE A 790 12.11 -29.98 -8.61
CA PHE A 790 11.28 -28.88 -9.07
C PHE A 790 12.08 -27.57 -9.14
N ALA A 791 12.82 -27.23 -8.09
CA ALA A 791 13.64 -26.01 -8.05
C ALA A 791 14.71 -25.95 -9.17
N LYS A 792 15.20 -27.10 -9.65
CA LYS A 792 16.14 -27.19 -10.79
C LYS A 792 15.46 -27.01 -12.15
N SER A 793 14.19 -27.40 -12.29
CA SER A 793 13.47 -27.42 -13.58
C SER A 793 12.90 -26.06 -13.98
N ASP A 794 12.45 -25.24 -13.03
CA ASP A 794 11.89 -23.91 -13.33
C ASP A 794 12.62 -22.76 -12.63
N LYS A 795 13.22 -21.89 -13.45
CA LYS A 795 13.93 -20.69 -13.02
C LYS A 795 13.06 -19.43 -13.03
N GLN A 796 11.88 -19.45 -13.65
CA GLN A 796 11.12 -18.25 -13.98
C GLN A 796 9.91 -17.98 -13.09
N SER A 797 9.24 -19.01 -12.54
CA SER A 797 8.10 -18.77 -11.65
C SER A 797 8.49 -18.07 -10.33
N ARG A 798 7.64 -17.12 -9.95
CA ARG A 798 7.77 -16.20 -8.80
C ARG A 798 6.49 -16.17 -7.94
N THR A 799 5.72 -17.26 -7.92
CA THR A 799 4.57 -17.35 -7.02
C THR A 799 5.04 -17.51 -5.57
N TRP A 800 4.17 -17.16 -4.62
CA TRP A 800 4.46 -17.25 -3.18
C TRP A 800 5.02 -18.62 -2.77
N ALA A 801 4.33 -19.73 -3.12
CA ALA A 801 4.77 -21.06 -2.72
C ALA A 801 6.11 -21.45 -3.37
N VAL A 802 6.34 -21.06 -4.62
CA VAL A 802 7.61 -21.31 -5.32
C VAL A 802 8.75 -20.51 -4.69
N GLY A 803 8.52 -19.25 -4.32
CA GLY A 803 9.51 -18.44 -3.62
C GLY A 803 9.87 -19.02 -2.25
N VAL A 804 8.88 -19.45 -1.45
CA VAL A 804 9.10 -20.14 -0.17
C VAL A 804 9.91 -21.43 -0.38
N GLY A 805 9.56 -22.24 -1.38
CA GLY A 805 10.31 -23.44 -1.74
C GLY A 805 11.78 -23.15 -2.07
N LYS A 806 12.06 -22.09 -2.84
CA LYS A 806 13.45 -21.67 -3.16
C LYS A 806 14.23 -21.23 -1.91
N VAL A 807 13.59 -20.51 -0.98
CA VAL A 807 14.21 -20.10 0.28
C VAL A 807 14.54 -21.31 1.15
N LEU A 808 13.60 -22.24 1.32
CA LEU A 808 13.82 -23.47 2.09
C LEU A 808 14.93 -24.33 1.49
N MET A 809 15.00 -24.44 0.16
CA MET A 809 16.07 -25.16 -0.53
C MET A 809 17.44 -24.48 -0.37
N ALA A 810 17.52 -23.16 -0.49
CA ALA A 810 18.77 -22.44 -0.27
C ALA A 810 19.27 -22.57 1.18
N ALA A 811 18.34 -22.59 2.15
CA ALA A 811 18.64 -22.85 3.55
C ALA A 811 19.16 -24.28 3.78
N LYS A 812 18.50 -25.30 3.19
CA LYS A 812 18.94 -26.70 3.23
C LYS A 812 20.36 -26.89 2.69
N GLU A 813 20.70 -26.18 1.61
CA GLU A 813 22.04 -26.18 0.99
C GLU A 813 23.08 -25.35 1.76
N LYS A 814 22.69 -24.69 2.86
CA LYS A 814 23.52 -23.78 3.67
C LYS A 814 24.17 -22.64 2.86
N LYS A 815 23.50 -22.18 1.81
CA LYS A 815 23.97 -21.06 0.96
C LYS A 815 23.37 -19.75 1.45
N GLU A 816 24.00 -19.13 2.45
CA GLU A 816 23.48 -17.92 3.11
C GLU A 816 23.20 -16.76 2.14
N TYR A 817 24.13 -16.47 1.22
CA TYR A 817 23.95 -15.38 0.25
C TYR A 817 22.70 -15.59 -0.64
N VAL A 818 22.50 -16.82 -1.13
CA VAL A 818 21.36 -17.18 -1.99
C VAL A 818 20.06 -17.20 -1.18
N PHE A 819 20.11 -17.67 0.06
CA PHE A 819 19.01 -17.61 1.02
C PHE A 819 18.54 -16.17 1.23
N MET A 820 19.46 -15.26 1.57
CA MET A 820 19.14 -13.84 1.78
C MET A 820 18.61 -13.17 0.52
N GLN A 821 19.17 -13.50 -0.65
CA GLN A 821 18.71 -12.96 -1.92
C GLN A 821 17.26 -13.37 -2.23
N HIS A 822 16.92 -14.66 -2.07
CA HIS A 822 15.55 -15.13 -2.30
C HIS A 822 14.57 -14.60 -1.26
N LEU A 823 15.00 -14.45 -0.01
CA LEU A 823 14.18 -13.91 1.06
C LEU A 823 13.85 -12.41 0.83
N GLN A 824 14.81 -11.63 0.34
CA GLN A 824 14.57 -10.24 -0.10
C GLN A 824 13.61 -10.16 -1.29
N ILE A 825 13.72 -11.07 -2.27
CA ILE A 825 12.79 -11.12 -3.41
C ILE A 825 11.35 -11.38 -2.93
N LEU A 826 11.17 -12.37 -2.04
CA LEU A 826 9.85 -12.68 -1.46
C LEU A 826 9.21 -11.48 -0.75
N ARG A 827 10.02 -10.72 0.02
CA ARG A 827 9.57 -9.48 0.68
C ARG A 827 9.08 -8.46 -0.34
N GLN A 828 9.89 -8.16 -1.36
CA GLN A 828 9.55 -7.18 -2.39
C GLN A 828 8.27 -7.55 -3.14
N GLU A 829 8.02 -8.84 -3.37
CA GLU A 829 6.80 -9.32 -4.04
C GLU A 829 5.53 -9.08 -3.21
N GLN A 830 5.62 -9.04 -1.87
CA GLN A 830 4.48 -8.70 -1.02
C GLN A 830 4.22 -7.19 -0.97
N MET A 831 5.25 -6.36 -1.20
CA MET A 831 5.13 -4.91 -1.07
C MET A 831 4.22 -4.30 -2.14
N GLY A 832 4.30 -4.73 -3.42
CA GLY A 832 3.48 -4.14 -4.49
C GLY A 832 1.96 -4.15 -4.21
N PRO A 833 1.35 -5.32 -3.94
CA PRO A 833 -0.05 -5.40 -3.52
C PRO A 833 -0.36 -4.66 -2.22
N LEU A 834 0.56 -4.70 -1.24
CA LEU A 834 0.39 -4.01 0.03
C LEU A 834 0.42 -2.48 -0.13
N SER A 835 1.26 -1.94 -1.02
CA SER A 835 1.28 -0.52 -1.40
C SER A 835 -0.04 -0.11 -2.01
N ALA A 836 -0.63 -0.95 -2.88
CA ALA A 836 -1.94 -0.69 -3.47
C ALA A 836 -3.05 -0.68 -2.41
N ALA A 837 -3.08 -1.69 -1.53
CA ALA A 837 -4.01 -1.74 -0.40
C ALA A 837 -3.85 -0.53 0.54
N SER A 838 -2.62 -0.04 0.73
CA SER A 838 -2.31 1.14 1.57
C SER A 838 -2.98 2.43 1.08
N MET A 839 -3.29 2.57 -0.20
CA MET A 839 -3.99 3.75 -0.76
C MET A 839 -5.49 3.76 -0.42
N GLU A 840 -5.96 2.63 0.10
CA GLU A 840 -7.31 2.23 0.50
C GLU A 840 -7.83 2.93 1.77
N SER A 841 -9.13 3.21 1.90
CA SER A 841 -9.77 3.26 3.23
C SER A 841 -9.92 1.83 3.78
N GLY A 842 -9.50 1.57 5.02
CA GLY A 842 -9.48 0.21 5.58
C GLY A 842 -8.31 -0.63 5.06
N SER A 843 -7.17 0.01 4.81
CA SER A 843 -5.99 -0.56 4.15
C SER A 843 -5.40 -1.81 4.83
N TYR A 844 -5.46 -1.89 6.16
CA TYR A 844 -4.88 -2.99 6.91
C TYR A 844 -5.63 -4.30 6.69
N LEU A 845 -6.95 -4.30 6.82
CA LEU A 845 -7.80 -5.48 6.60
C LEU A 845 -7.60 -6.07 5.20
N ARG A 846 -7.58 -5.21 4.17
CA ARG A 846 -7.36 -5.64 2.77
C ARG A 846 -5.94 -6.12 2.51
N GLY A 847 -4.97 -5.53 3.20
CA GLY A 847 -3.57 -5.92 3.14
C GLY A 847 -3.24 -7.17 3.98
N TYR A 848 -4.18 -7.67 4.79
CA TYR A 848 -3.89 -8.59 5.89
C TYR A 848 -3.25 -9.90 5.43
N GLN A 849 -3.71 -10.49 4.32
CA GLN A 849 -3.09 -11.69 3.74
C GLN A 849 -1.60 -11.48 3.41
N TYR A 850 -1.22 -10.29 2.93
CA TYR A 850 0.19 -9.96 2.64
C TYR A 850 0.98 -9.72 3.93
N ILE A 851 0.34 -9.19 4.97
CA ILE A 851 0.94 -9.00 6.30
C ILE A 851 1.20 -10.37 6.96
N VAL A 852 0.27 -11.33 6.85
CA VAL A 852 0.47 -12.73 7.30
C VAL A 852 1.64 -13.36 6.55
N ARG A 853 1.80 -13.12 5.24
CA ARG A 853 2.98 -13.59 4.51
C ARG A 853 4.28 -12.93 4.98
N LEU A 854 4.27 -11.65 5.33
CA LEU A 854 5.44 -10.97 5.93
C LEU A 854 5.76 -11.50 7.32
N HIS A 855 4.73 -11.82 8.12
CA HIS A 855 4.84 -12.53 9.39
C HIS A 855 5.56 -13.87 9.19
N MET A 856 5.09 -14.68 8.23
CA MET A 856 5.69 -15.97 7.88
C MET A 856 7.15 -15.84 7.41
N ILE A 857 7.47 -14.85 6.56
CA ILE A 857 8.86 -14.62 6.12
C ILE A 857 9.77 -14.31 7.31
N ASN A 858 9.28 -13.56 8.32
CA ASN A 858 10.08 -13.25 9.50
C ASN A 858 10.40 -14.51 10.31
N GLU A 859 9.41 -15.39 10.51
CA GLU A 859 9.64 -16.68 11.18
C GLU A 859 10.63 -17.57 10.43
N ILE A 860 10.59 -17.58 9.08
CA ILE A 860 11.57 -18.29 8.24
C ILE A 860 12.98 -17.73 8.44
N GLU A 861 13.14 -16.40 8.44
CA GLU A 861 14.46 -15.77 8.62
C GLU A 861 15.07 -16.08 10.00
N GLU A 862 14.28 -15.91 11.07
CA GLU A 862 14.76 -16.12 12.43
C GLU A 862 15.06 -17.59 12.72
N SER A 863 14.14 -18.50 12.37
CA SER A 863 14.29 -19.92 12.67
C SER A 863 15.41 -20.59 11.89
N LEU A 864 15.55 -20.34 10.58
CA LEU A 864 16.55 -21.02 9.78
C LEU A 864 17.96 -20.54 10.08
N ARG A 865 18.13 -19.27 10.49
CA ARG A 865 19.42 -18.80 11.01
C ARG A 865 19.82 -19.53 12.28
N LEU A 866 18.88 -19.71 13.20
CA LEU A 866 19.10 -20.41 14.47
C LEU A 866 19.33 -21.92 14.26
N LEU A 867 18.44 -22.58 13.53
CA LEU A 867 18.42 -24.04 13.39
C LEU A 867 19.53 -24.58 12.48
N LEU A 868 19.89 -23.86 11.42
CA LEU A 868 20.88 -24.34 10.46
C LEU A 868 22.29 -23.75 10.66
N ASN A 869 22.50 -22.98 11.74
CA ASN A 869 23.73 -22.24 12.03
C ASN A 869 24.25 -21.51 10.80
N LEU A 870 23.37 -20.75 10.12
CA LEU A 870 23.74 -19.96 8.96
C LEU A 870 24.66 -18.77 9.32
N GLN A 871 25.00 -18.59 10.61
CA GLN A 871 26.01 -17.65 11.08
C GLN A 871 27.39 -18.31 11.11
N THR A 872 28.34 -17.74 10.36
CA THR A 872 29.78 -17.98 10.57
C THR A 872 30.44 -16.67 11.00
N HIS A 873 31.31 -16.77 12.01
CA HIS A 873 32.22 -15.74 12.56
C HIS A 873 31.65 -14.74 13.58
N THR A 874 31.42 -15.20 14.80
CA THR A 874 31.86 -14.43 15.98
C THR A 874 32.90 -15.27 16.72
N GLU A 875 34.16 -14.83 16.63
CA GLU A 875 35.21 -15.21 17.56
C GLU A 875 34.85 -14.58 18.91
N ASP A 876 33.94 -15.18 19.67
CA ASP A 876 33.92 -15.04 21.12
C ASP A 876 33.04 -16.16 21.70
N GLY A 877 33.67 -16.97 22.53
CA GLY A 877 33.13 -18.20 23.06
C GLY A 877 32.16 -17.95 24.20
N GLU A 878 30.86 -17.89 23.90
CA GLU A 878 29.82 -18.30 24.84
C GLU A 878 28.87 -19.25 24.11
N LYS A 879 29.07 -20.56 24.31
CA LYS A 879 28.09 -21.58 23.95
C LYS A 879 26.89 -21.44 24.89
N LEU A 880 25.99 -20.50 24.61
CA LEU A 880 24.60 -20.68 25.04
C LEU A 880 24.11 -21.98 24.40
N THR A 881 23.52 -22.85 25.21
CA THR A 881 23.04 -24.15 24.75
C THR A 881 21.95 -23.94 23.69
N CYS A 882 22.12 -24.46 22.47
CA CYS A 882 21.15 -24.36 21.37
C CYS A 882 19.69 -24.68 21.79
N ALA A 883 19.51 -25.59 22.76
CA ALA A 883 18.21 -25.94 23.33
C ALA A 883 17.47 -24.75 23.98
N THR A 884 18.14 -23.92 24.79
CA THR A 884 17.50 -22.77 25.45
C THR A 884 17.07 -21.69 24.46
N SER A 885 17.78 -21.56 23.34
CA SER A 885 17.40 -20.62 22.27
C SER A 885 16.20 -21.12 21.46
N ILE A 886 16.03 -22.44 21.30
CA ILE A 886 14.86 -23.03 20.64
C ILE A 886 13.60 -22.86 21.50
N GLU A 887 13.68 -23.07 22.82
CA GLU A 887 12.56 -22.83 23.75
C GLU A 887 12.10 -21.37 23.74
N GLN A 888 13.04 -20.42 23.74
CA GLN A 888 12.72 -18.99 23.61
C GLN A 888 12.04 -18.66 22.28
N MET A 889 12.49 -19.28 21.18
CA MET A 889 11.88 -19.13 19.86
C MET A 889 10.43 -19.67 19.84
N ILE A 890 10.19 -20.83 20.47
CA ILE A 890 8.85 -21.43 20.55
C ILE A 890 7.89 -20.55 21.34
N LYS A 891 8.30 -20.08 22.53
CA LYS A 891 7.51 -19.14 23.34
C LYS A 891 7.14 -17.89 22.53
N TYR A 892 8.10 -17.35 21.77
CA TYR A 892 7.86 -16.21 20.89
C TYR A 892 6.85 -16.51 19.78
N TRP A 893 6.92 -17.68 19.16
CA TRP A 893 5.95 -18.14 18.17
C TRP A 893 4.54 -18.31 18.74
N GLU A 894 4.41 -18.77 19.99
CA GLU A 894 3.13 -18.84 20.70
C GLU A 894 2.53 -17.45 20.91
N THR A 895 3.32 -16.46 21.37
CA THR A 895 2.83 -15.08 21.48
C THR A 895 2.43 -14.49 20.13
N ARG A 896 3.18 -14.82 19.07
CA ARG A 896 2.91 -14.33 17.72
C ARG A 896 1.64 -14.87 17.08
N ILE A 897 1.28 -16.13 17.34
CA ILE A 897 0.03 -16.68 16.81
C ILE A 897 -1.17 -16.11 17.59
N GLN A 898 -1.03 -15.83 18.89
CA GLN A 898 -2.10 -15.22 19.69
C GLN A 898 -2.54 -13.83 19.22
N ILE A 899 -1.66 -13.07 18.58
CA ILE A 899 -2.01 -11.74 18.04
C ILE A 899 -2.67 -11.82 16.66
N THR A 900 -2.62 -12.96 15.97
CA THR A 900 -3.26 -13.10 14.66
C THR A 900 -4.77 -13.21 14.81
N GLN A 901 -5.49 -12.80 13.77
CA GLN A 901 -6.91 -13.13 13.63
C GLN A 901 -7.14 -14.64 13.80
N CYS A 902 -8.03 -15.01 14.73
CA CYS A 902 -8.43 -16.39 15.00
C CYS A 902 -9.28 -16.97 13.86
N SER A 903 -8.61 -17.31 12.75
CA SER A 903 -9.23 -17.94 11.60
C SER A 903 -8.32 -19.07 11.12
N PHE A 904 -8.91 -20.23 10.81
CA PHE A 904 -8.15 -21.36 10.27
C PHE A 904 -7.30 -20.96 9.05
N ARG A 905 -7.80 -20.06 8.21
CA ARG A 905 -7.11 -19.59 6.99
C ARG A 905 -5.86 -18.76 7.25
N THR A 906 -5.81 -18.08 8.40
CA THR A 906 -4.69 -17.22 8.76
C THR A 906 -3.68 -18.01 9.58
N GLU A 907 -4.15 -18.86 10.49
CA GLU A 907 -3.30 -19.62 11.41
C GLU A 907 -2.74 -20.90 10.80
N GLU A 908 -3.54 -21.68 10.06
CA GLU A 908 -3.07 -22.97 9.53
C GLU A 908 -1.87 -22.83 8.57
N PRO A 909 -1.79 -21.83 7.68
CA PRO A 909 -0.58 -21.62 6.88
C PRO A 909 0.67 -21.33 7.73
N VAL A 910 0.53 -20.60 8.84
CA VAL A 910 1.62 -20.32 9.77
C VAL A 910 2.05 -21.60 10.49
N LEU A 911 1.09 -22.38 11.01
CA LEU A 911 1.36 -23.65 11.68
C LEU A 911 1.96 -24.69 10.74
N THR A 912 1.50 -24.75 9.48
CA THR A 912 2.06 -25.62 8.44
C THR A 912 3.52 -25.25 8.16
N LEU A 913 3.81 -23.96 8.06
CA LEU A 913 5.17 -23.48 7.87
C LEU A 913 6.08 -23.85 9.04
N ARG A 914 5.64 -23.65 10.28
CA ARG A 914 6.41 -24.04 11.49
C ARG A 914 6.75 -25.54 11.49
N ARG A 915 5.78 -26.40 11.16
CA ARG A 915 6.01 -27.85 10.98
C ARG A 915 7.02 -28.15 9.88
N ALA A 916 6.92 -27.49 8.73
CA ALA A 916 7.87 -27.66 7.62
C ALA A 916 9.30 -27.23 8.01
N LEU A 917 9.45 -26.13 8.76
CA LEU A 917 10.72 -25.64 9.28
C LEU A 917 11.37 -26.63 10.24
N PHE A 918 10.61 -27.17 11.21
CA PHE A 918 11.13 -28.21 12.11
C PHE A 918 11.47 -29.51 11.37
N THR A 919 10.66 -29.93 10.42
CA THR A 919 10.93 -31.13 9.58
C THR A 919 12.20 -30.96 8.75
N LEU A 920 12.50 -29.73 8.31
CA LEU A 920 13.75 -29.42 7.61
C LEU A 920 14.95 -29.53 8.55
N ALA A 921 14.82 -28.95 9.75
CA ALA A 921 15.88 -28.91 10.76
C ALA A 921 16.15 -30.28 11.40
N GLN A 922 15.13 -31.13 11.56
CA GLN A 922 15.25 -32.47 12.15
C GLN A 922 16.24 -33.37 11.39
N LYS A 923 16.35 -33.22 10.06
CA LYS A 923 17.34 -33.95 9.26
C LYS A 923 18.77 -33.47 9.47
N VAL A 924 18.95 -32.34 10.16
CA VAL A 924 20.23 -31.64 10.35
C VAL A 924 20.66 -31.62 11.82
N ILE A 925 19.71 -31.60 12.77
CA ILE A 925 19.93 -31.51 14.20
C ILE A 925 19.40 -32.78 14.89
N ASP A 926 20.27 -33.55 15.55
CA ASP A 926 19.95 -34.75 16.36
C ASP A 926 19.27 -34.41 17.70
N GLN A 927 18.35 -33.44 17.71
CA GLN A 927 17.52 -33.10 18.87
C GLN A 927 16.09 -33.62 18.66
N ARG A 928 15.43 -34.05 19.75
CA ARG A 928 14.05 -34.57 19.75
C ARG A 928 13.01 -33.46 19.48
N LEU A 929 13.03 -32.89 18.28
CA LEU A 929 12.06 -31.91 17.78
C LEU A 929 10.68 -32.54 17.48
N ASP A 930 10.55 -33.87 17.57
CA ASP A 930 9.30 -34.61 17.36
C ASP A 930 8.18 -34.18 18.32
N HIS A 931 8.55 -33.84 19.57
CA HIS A 931 7.59 -33.35 20.56
C HIS A 931 6.95 -32.04 20.08
N GLU A 932 7.77 -31.12 19.56
CA GLU A 932 7.30 -29.81 19.08
C GLU A 932 6.50 -29.94 17.79
N ILE A 933 6.92 -30.80 16.86
CA ILE A 933 6.12 -31.11 15.67
C ILE A 933 4.75 -31.64 16.10
N GLY A 934 4.70 -32.55 17.08
CA GLY A 934 3.47 -33.07 17.66
C GLY A 934 2.59 -31.99 18.29
N HIS A 935 3.19 -31.05 19.04
CA HIS A 935 2.49 -29.91 19.63
C HIS A 935 1.79 -29.05 18.56
N TRP A 936 2.49 -28.67 17.49
CA TRP A 936 1.88 -27.87 16.42
C TRP A 936 0.81 -28.62 15.62
N TRP A 937 0.91 -29.95 15.51
CA TRP A 937 -0.19 -30.77 14.97
C TRP A 937 -1.43 -30.75 15.88
N LEU A 938 -1.24 -30.73 17.20
CA LEU A 938 -2.36 -30.61 18.14
C LEU A 938 -3.02 -29.24 18.03
N GLU A 939 -2.26 -28.16 17.90
CA GLU A 939 -2.81 -26.81 17.68
C GLU A 939 -3.58 -26.72 16.36
N SER A 940 -3.01 -27.19 15.25
CA SER A 940 -3.75 -27.29 13.97
C SER A 940 -5.05 -28.10 14.12
N ALA A 941 -5.03 -29.19 14.89
CA ALA A 941 -6.21 -30.01 15.13
C ALA A 941 -7.25 -29.33 16.06
N LYS A 942 -6.84 -28.41 16.94
CA LYS A 942 -7.77 -27.60 17.75
C LYS A 942 -8.44 -26.55 16.87
N ILE A 943 -7.65 -25.78 16.10
CA ILE A 943 -8.16 -24.74 15.22
C ILE A 943 -9.01 -25.31 14.07
N ALA A 944 -8.76 -26.56 13.67
CA ALA A 944 -9.62 -27.25 12.70
C ALA A 944 -10.92 -27.82 13.32
N ARG A 945 -11.03 -27.88 14.65
CA ARG A 945 -12.22 -28.36 15.37
C ARG A 945 -13.12 -27.22 15.83
N GLU A 946 -12.49 -26.12 16.25
CA GLU A 946 -13.10 -24.81 16.44
C GLU A 946 -13.55 -24.25 15.09
#